data_AF-A0A938SVL1-F1
#
_entry.id   AF-A0A938SVL1-F1
#
_cell.length_a   1.000
_cell.length_b   1.000
_cell.length_c   1.000
_cell.angle_alpha   90.00
_cell.angle_beta   90.00
_cell.angle_gamma   90.00
#
_symmetry.space_group_name_H-M   'P 1'
#
loop_
_entity.id
_entity.type
_entity.pdbx_description
1 polymer ?
#
loop_
_entity_poly.entity_id
_entity_poly.type
_entity_poly.pdbx_seq_one_letter_code
_entity_poly.pdbx_strand_id
1 'polypeptide(L)'
;MRQLLAVAVLLALLPPLGAPAAQAQPRAWADNHPRLLVDPALLAALPDSIAADPAKAAAWAGMQSAASIYQNVPVDLVFGSNYGFAMAPSLGLTSLMAEEPLASAIRQKLMDATLLLLSAEDVYGGGDDLSAAIRLRTLLYMYDMIFGSASPAITAATLAEIRSYIVAMSNDFYFTKGLYNPYCSNHSIGIGAVLIQAELCLRDDWPGDPVLARARSVGEALIAKGLNDLLGTDGSYGEGGLYLTVVFRLLAPVYAAAQRLDGVVLWDSAKVEAAIEWAAYLTVPEGGGICLNRNDCSEYSRPFALHTTLWEWSQVAVADPRFARWLRDYTCGPHGFDFGSVADQPATLLWHRTGPQLPPHGFLPDERYFPVQGLYVLRRGWPGDPLAESLQFTLQAGKFWGGHWQEDVGHFTLRAFGERFGMDNGPSGVASETEAHSLPLVDGLGQHNAGESIGTDGTLTLVVDRGFCRVLKADMAPAYNGHSPFNDPDYPLPGTDWSWGYDGGNPLERAERWALVLPGTAPAMPAFYLLDDLRKDAQAHDYEWRQHFGESIGFSAAGGRYTLASANGRLDADLLWPAPTEASWSLGTYDNGNSDPNSRVLRVAQRAVDARYLWQWELLAPGVPSQPLSVQRFAGGLRATRGAAGARRELVAAWAPVLNEPGVLLAGRFGLVEEQAGAAARSLLVDGRELRLDGQLYIGIQPAGWACADSDTVWLSSPQLDFEIYAPAAVAVMAGDTPVSFAREGDYVVRGDWTTSPAGPAAPPAVWSLVGVAGAAPRLRVAGPGGAAVQVELFDLQGRRTRRLHEGPLTPGEHLLTWDGADARGHRCAAGLYFARLSAGGETRRARLLLLR
;
A
#
# COMPACT_ATOMS: atom_id res chain seq x y z
N MET A 1 -13.24 -21.89 8.31
CA MET A 1 -13.68 -22.54 9.58
C MET A 1 -13.57 -24.07 9.58
N ARG A 2 -14.17 -24.83 8.65
CA ARG A 2 -14.11 -26.32 8.68
C ARG A 2 -12.72 -26.95 8.48
N GLN A 3 -11.84 -26.33 7.69
CA GLN A 3 -10.43 -26.75 7.56
C GLN A 3 -9.57 -26.32 8.77
N LEU A 4 -9.92 -25.21 9.43
CA LEU A 4 -9.21 -24.67 10.61
C LEU A 4 -9.51 -25.48 11.87
N LEU A 5 -10.77 -25.92 12.05
CA LEU A 5 -11.12 -26.88 13.09
C LEU A 5 -10.35 -28.20 12.90
N ALA A 6 -10.12 -28.62 11.64
CA ALA A 6 -9.37 -29.83 11.37
C ALA A 6 -7.89 -29.71 11.79
N VAL A 7 -7.21 -28.59 11.50
CA VAL A 7 -5.80 -28.37 11.90
C VAL A 7 -5.66 -28.20 13.42
N ALA A 8 -6.52 -27.40 14.06
CA ALA A 8 -6.51 -27.24 15.52
C ALA A 8 -6.85 -28.55 16.26
N VAL A 9 -7.79 -29.35 15.74
CA VAL A 9 -8.13 -30.67 16.29
C VAL A 9 -7.03 -31.70 16.00
N LEU A 10 -6.36 -31.66 14.85
CA LEU A 10 -5.21 -32.54 14.53
C LEU A 10 -4.00 -32.23 15.42
N LEU A 11 -3.74 -30.96 15.74
CA LEU A 11 -2.65 -30.55 16.64
C LEU A 11 -2.96 -30.83 18.12
N ALA A 12 -4.23 -30.72 18.54
CA ALA A 12 -4.69 -31.10 19.89
C ALA A 12 -4.68 -32.63 20.13
N LEU A 13 -4.58 -33.43 19.07
CA LEU A 13 -4.45 -34.89 19.12
C LEU A 13 -2.99 -35.38 19.10
N LEU A 14 -2.00 -34.48 18.96
CA LEU A 14 -0.60 -34.85 19.10
C LEU A 14 -0.29 -35.06 20.60
N PRO A 15 0.27 -36.22 21.02
CA PRO A 15 0.61 -36.45 22.40
C PRO A 15 1.62 -35.40 22.90
N PRO A 16 1.63 -35.06 24.21
CA PRO A 16 2.69 -34.25 24.78
C PRO A 16 4.04 -34.88 24.45
N LEU A 17 4.99 -34.05 24.00
CA LEU A 17 6.31 -34.49 23.59
C LEU A 17 7.03 -35.13 24.79
N GLY A 18 7.07 -36.46 24.81
CA GLY A 18 7.79 -37.28 25.79
C GLY A 18 9.27 -37.46 25.42
N ALA A 19 10.05 -37.95 26.38
CA ALA A 19 11.50 -38.15 26.35
C ALA A 19 12.04 -38.91 25.10
N PRO A 20 13.33 -38.75 24.74
CA PRO A 20 13.82 -38.85 23.36
C PRO A 20 13.80 -40.28 22.78
N ALA A 21 13.64 -40.36 21.45
CA ALA A 21 13.93 -41.57 20.67
C ALA A 21 15.44 -41.66 20.35
N ALA A 22 15.92 -42.89 20.17
CA ALA A 22 17.33 -43.22 19.98
C ALA A 22 17.97 -42.46 18.80
N GLN A 23 19.15 -41.86 19.04
CA GLN A 23 19.96 -41.14 18.06
C GLN A 23 20.38 -42.06 16.90
N ALA A 24 20.07 -41.66 15.67
CA ALA A 24 20.77 -42.16 14.49
C ALA A 24 22.25 -41.73 14.54
N GLN A 25 23.15 -42.51 13.91
CA GLN A 25 24.56 -42.09 13.83
C GLN A 25 24.66 -40.76 13.07
N PRO A 26 25.36 -39.75 13.61
CA PRO A 26 25.49 -38.46 12.94
C PRO A 26 26.24 -38.63 11.61
N ARG A 27 25.68 -38.08 10.53
CA ARG A 27 26.41 -37.90 9.27
C ARG A 27 27.55 -36.89 9.49
N ALA A 28 28.55 -36.89 8.61
CA ALA A 28 29.62 -35.91 8.72
C ALA A 28 29.03 -34.51 8.52
N TRP A 29 29.43 -33.56 9.37
CA TRP A 29 28.92 -32.19 9.36
C TRP A 29 28.94 -31.57 7.96
N ALA A 30 30.03 -31.75 7.23
CA ALA A 30 30.23 -31.21 5.88
C ALA A 30 29.30 -31.78 4.82
N ASP A 31 28.73 -32.98 5.04
CA ASP A 31 27.75 -33.59 4.13
C ASP A 31 26.36 -32.97 4.33
N ASN A 32 26.16 -32.31 5.48
CA ASN A 32 24.87 -31.82 5.93
C ASN A 32 24.82 -30.27 5.96
N HIS A 33 25.92 -29.57 6.20
CA HIS A 33 25.90 -28.14 6.50
C HIS A 33 27.02 -27.39 5.75
N PRO A 34 26.84 -26.09 5.46
CA PRO A 34 25.65 -25.27 5.73
C PRO A 34 24.48 -25.62 4.78
N ARG A 35 23.25 -25.30 5.20
CA ARG A 35 22.05 -25.55 4.38
C ARG A 35 20.98 -24.46 4.47
N LEU A 36 21.06 -23.52 5.42
CA LEU A 36 20.04 -22.50 5.62
C LEU A 36 20.16 -21.37 4.60
N LEU A 37 21.23 -20.58 4.64
CA LEU A 37 21.43 -19.50 3.66
C LEU A 37 21.99 -20.03 2.34
N VAL A 38 22.97 -20.91 2.46
CA VAL A 38 23.74 -21.49 1.36
C VAL A 38 23.83 -22.99 1.55
N ASP A 39 24.03 -23.71 0.46
CA ASP A 39 24.55 -25.08 0.47
C ASP A 39 26.01 -25.07 -0.05
N PRO A 40 26.75 -26.19 0.01
CA PRO A 40 28.14 -26.22 -0.47
C PRO A 40 28.30 -25.80 -1.94
N ALA A 41 27.31 -26.09 -2.79
CA ALA A 41 27.35 -25.73 -4.20
C ALA A 41 27.19 -24.22 -4.43
N LEU A 42 26.22 -23.59 -3.76
CA LEU A 42 26.00 -22.15 -3.81
C LEU A 42 27.17 -21.40 -3.18
N LEU A 43 27.68 -21.89 -2.03
CA LEU A 43 28.85 -21.31 -1.37
C LEU A 43 30.07 -21.27 -2.29
N ALA A 44 30.33 -22.35 -3.03
CA ALA A 44 31.43 -22.41 -4.01
C ALA A 44 31.24 -21.45 -5.20
N ALA A 45 30.00 -21.14 -5.59
CA ALA A 45 29.69 -20.25 -6.72
C ALA A 45 29.68 -18.75 -6.35
N LEU A 46 29.61 -18.41 -5.06
CA LEU A 46 29.50 -17.02 -4.61
C LEU A 46 30.68 -16.13 -5.02
N PRO A 47 31.96 -16.53 -4.93
CA PRO A 47 33.08 -15.66 -5.32
C PRO A 47 32.99 -15.15 -6.76
N ASP A 48 32.67 -16.04 -7.70
CA ASP A 48 32.50 -15.68 -9.11
C ASP A 48 31.28 -14.76 -9.31
N SER A 49 30.17 -15.05 -8.63
CA SER A 49 28.99 -14.20 -8.67
C SER A 49 29.24 -12.81 -8.07
N ILE A 50 30.07 -12.70 -7.04
CA ILE A 50 30.43 -11.43 -6.39
C ILE A 50 31.33 -10.60 -7.32
N ALA A 51 32.33 -11.23 -7.96
CA ALA A 51 33.21 -10.57 -8.90
C ALA A 51 32.47 -10.01 -10.14
N ALA A 52 31.37 -10.64 -10.54
CA ALA A 52 30.58 -10.25 -11.70
C ALA A 52 29.56 -9.12 -11.44
N ASP A 53 29.27 -8.78 -10.18
CA ASP A 53 28.19 -7.84 -9.82
C ASP A 53 28.70 -6.79 -8.81
N PRO A 54 28.82 -5.51 -9.21
CA PRO A 54 29.32 -4.44 -8.34
C PRO A 54 28.53 -4.26 -7.04
N ALA A 55 27.20 -4.49 -7.04
CA ALA A 55 26.39 -4.36 -5.83
C ALA A 55 26.72 -5.49 -4.84
N LYS A 56 26.94 -6.71 -5.35
CA LYS A 56 27.40 -7.84 -4.54
C LYS A 56 28.83 -7.62 -4.04
N ALA A 57 29.72 -7.09 -4.87
CA ALA A 57 31.08 -6.73 -4.44
C ALA A 57 31.08 -5.69 -3.32
N ALA A 58 30.24 -4.66 -3.42
CA ALA A 58 30.07 -3.66 -2.36
C ALA A 58 29.50 -4.26 -1.07
N ALA A 59 28.47 -5.11 -1.19
CA ALA A 59 27.90 -5.83 -0.05
C ALA A 59 28.93 -6.75 0.63
N TRP A 60 29.71 -7.50 -0.16
CA TRP A 60 30.76 -8.35 0.38
C TRP A 60 31.83 -7.53 1.11
N ALA A 61 32.30 -6.42 0.52
CA ALA A 61 33.25 -5.53 1.16
C ALA A 61 32.71 -4.92 2.46
N GLY A 62 31.43 -4.52 2.49
CA GLY A 62 30.75 -4.04 3.68
C GLY A 62 30.72 -5.08 4.80
N MET A 63 30.35 -6.33 4.47
CA MET A 63 30.36 -7.45 5.41
C MET A 63 31.76 -7.76 5.96
N GLN A 64 32.80 -7.74 5.11
CA GLN A 64 34.19 -7.93 5.54
C GLN A 64 34.68 -6.80 6.45
N SER A 65 34.31 -5.56 6.14
CA SER A 65 34.64 -4.39 6.96
C SER A 65 34.01 -4.50 8.36
N ALA A 66 32.70 -4.80 8.42
CA ALA A 66 31.99 -4.99 9.68
C ALA A 66 32.58 -6.14 10.50
N ALA A 67 32.85 -7.29 9.87
CA ALA A 67 33.51 -8.41 10.53
C ALA A 67 34.89 -8.02 11.10
N SER A 68 35.68 -7.28 10.33
CA SER A 68 37.00 -6.81 10.77
C SER A 68 36.95 -5.92 12.02
N ILE A 69 35.84 -5.20 12.21
CA ILE A 69 35.56 -4.44 13.43
C ILE A 69 35.10 -5.39 14.54
N TYR A 70 34.06 -6.19 14.29
CA TYR A 70 33.40 -7.02 15.31
C TYR A 70 34.29 -8.11 15.90
N GLN A 71 35.31 -8.61 15.19
CA GLN A 71 36.27 -9.56 15.78
C GLN A 71 36.93 -9.01 17.06
N ASN A 72 37.10 -7.69 17.14
CA ASN A 72 37.77 -6.99 18.25
C ASN A 72 36.79 -6.45 19.31
N VAL A 73 35.48 -6.51 19.06
CA VAL A 73 34.46 -6.03 20.01
C VAL A 73 34.14 -7.15 21.01
N PRO A 74 33.99 -6.85 22.32
CA PRO A 74 33.51 -7.82 23.31
C PRO A 74 32.20 -8.49 22.87
N VAL A 75 32.10 -9.80 23.09
CA VAL A 75 31.00 -10.61 22.56
C VAL A 75 29.64 -10.22 23.15
N ASP A 76 29.62 -9.82 24.41
CA ASP A 76 28.46 -9.31 25.15
C ASP A 76 27.96 -7.97 24.61
N LEU A 77 28.86 -7.11 24.11
CA LEU A 77 28.45 -5.86 23.47
C LEU A 77 27.88 -6.07 22.07
N VAL A 78 28.37 -7.09 21.35
CA VAL A 78 27.81 -7.45 20.04
C VAL A 78 26.48 -8.17 20.23
N PHE A 79 26.45 -9.27 20.98
CA PHE A 79 25.33 -10.20 21.09
C PHE A 79 24.47 -10.03 22.35
N GLY A 80 24.66 -8.96 23.13
CA GLY A 80 23.79 -8.60 24.25
C GLY A 80 22.52 -7.84 23.85
N SER A 81 22.28 -7.65 22.55
CA SER A 81 21.07 -6.99 22.02
C SER A 81 20.54 -7.67 20.76
N ASN A 82 19.26 -7.46 20.45
CA ASN A 82 18.61 -7.97 19.24
C ASN A 82 19.29 -7.48 17.94
N TYR A 83 19.97 -6.33 17.97
CA TYR A 83 20.75 -5.84 16.84
C TYR A 83 21.93 -6.76 16.50
N GLY A 84 22.60 -7.32 17.51
CA GLY A 84 23.67 -8.31 17.32
C GLY A 84 23.18 -9.61 16.71
N PHE A 85 22.02 -10.07 17.14
CA PHE A 85 21.38 -11.28 16.61
C PHE A 85 21.08 -11.16 15.11
N ALA A 86 20.68 -9.97 14.67
CA ALA A 86 20.46 -9.70 13.25
C ALA A 86 21.73 -9.84 12.39
N MET A 87 22.93 -9.74 12.98
CA MET A 87 24.22 -9.86 12.30
C MET A 87 24.71 -11.30 12.09
N ALA A 88 24.09 -12.29 12.72
CA ALA A 88 24.53 -13.68 12.65
C ALA A 88 24.61 -14.25 11.22
N PRO A 89 23.64 -13.99 10.30
CA PRO A 89 23.76 -14.34 8.88
C PRO A 89 25.04 -13.81 8.23
N SER A 90 25.32 -12.52 8.40
CA SER A 90 26.43 -11.84 7.74
C SER A 90 27.78 -12.29 8.29
N LEU A 91 27.91 -12.37 9.61
CA LEU A 91 29.13 -12.88 10.25
C LEU A 91 29.35 -14.36 9.95
N GLY A 92 28.29 -15.17 9.89
CA GLY A 92 28.35 -16.58 9.54
C GLY A 92 28.88 -16.81 8.13
N LEU A 93 28.30 -16.13 7.12
CA LEU A 93 28.80 -16.15 5.74
C LEU A 93 30.25 -15.67 5.65
N THR A 94 30.61 -14.59 6.36
CA THR A 94 32.00 -14.11 6.40
C THR A 94 32.94 -15.16 6.99
N SER A 95 32.54 -15.89 8.03
CA SER A 95 33.36 -16.97 8.60
C SER A 95 33.59 -18.15 7.64
N LEU A 96 32.71 -18.33 6.65
CA LEU A 96 32.81 -19.39 5.65
C LEU A 96 33.65 -18.96 4.43
N MET A 97 33.66 -17.67 4.09
CA MET A 97 34.18 -17.17 2.81
C MET A 97 35.40 -16.26 2.91
N ALA A 98 35.63 -15.61 4.06
CA ALA A 98 36.75 -14.69 4.21
C ALA A 98 38.10 -15.41 4.19
N GLU A 99 39.16 -14.66 3.90
CA GLU A 99 40.53 -15.16 4.04
C GLU A 99 40.93 -15.25 5.52
N GLU A 100 41.89 -16.13 5.81
CA GLU A 100 42.51 -16.20 7.14
C GLU A 100 43.44 -14.98 7.37
N PRO A 101 43.55 -14.46 8.61
CA PRO A 101 42.98 -15.00 9.87
C PRO A 101 41.56 -14.50 10.19
N LEU A 102 40.93 -13.69 9.33
CA LEU A 102 39.63 -13.10 9.63
C LEU A 102 38.54 -14.17 9.76
N ALA A 103 38.52 -15.17 8.86
CA ALA A 103 37.53 -16.24 8.91
C ALA A 103 37.54 -17.00 10.25
N SER A 104 38.71 -17.44 10.71
CA SER A 104 38.84 -18.12 12.00
C SER A 104 38.51 -17.22 13.20
N ALA A 105 38.90 -15.94 13.17
CA ALA A 105 38.58 -14.99 14.23
C ALA A 105 37.05 -14.79 14.39
N ILE A 106 36.32 -14.67 13.27
CA ILE A 106 34.85 -14.55 13.30
C ILE A 106 34.20 -15.86 13.73
N ARG A 107 34.71 -17.01 13.27
CA ARG A 107 34.23 -18.32 13.72
C ARG A 107 34.34 -18.45 15.24
N GLN A 108 35.47 -18.03 15.81
CA GLN A 108 35.65 -17.99 17.27
C GLN A 108 34.69 -17.02 17.94
N LYS A 109 34.49 -15.80 17.39
CA LYS A 109 33.53 -14.83 17.93
C LYS A 109 32.11 -15.39 18.01
N LEU A 110 31.66 -16.09 16.97
CA LEU A 110 30.34 -16.72 16.93
C LEU A 110 30.25 -17.93 17.89
N MET A 111 31.35 -18.65 18.10
CA MET A 111 31.43 -19.69 19.13
C MET A 111 31.29 -19.10 20.54
N ASP A 112 32.01 -18.02 20.82
CA ASP A 112 31.91 -17.28 22.09
C ASP A 112 30.49 -16.74 22.30
N ALA A 113 29.84 -16.26 21.23
CA ALA A 113 28.46 -15.78 21.28
C ALA A 113 27.48 -16.92 21.59
N THR A 114 27.71 -18.11 21.04
CA THR A 114 26.91 -19.29 21.37
C THR A 114 27.05 -19.63 22.86
N LEU A 115 28.27 -19.62 23.40
CA LEU A 115 28.51 -19.87 24.82
C LEU A 115 27.86 -18.80 25.71
N LEU A 116 27.92 -17.53 25.31
CA LEU A 116 27.24 -16.44 25.99
C LEU A 116 25.73 -16.73 26.08
N LEU A 117 25.09 -17.06 24.95
CA LEU A 117 23.67 -17.37 24.92
C LEU A 117 23.33 -18.57 25.80
N LEU A 118 24.12 -19.65 25.75
CA LEU A 118 23.91 -20.81 26.63
C LEU A 118 24.06 -20.50 28.13
N SER A 119 24.79 -19.44 28.48
CA SER A 119 25.03 -19.03 29.87
C SER A 119 24.10 -17.94 30.38
N ALA A 120 23.40 -17.23 29.49
CA ALA A 120 22.48 -16.16 29.85
C ALA A 120 21.25 -16.74 30.55
N GLU A 121 20.74 -16.02 31.58
CA GLU A 121 19.47 -16.39 32.21
C GLU A 121 18.37 -16.54 31.17
N ASP A 122 17.45 -17.45 31.45
CA ASP A 122 16.41 -17.85 30.53
C ASP A 122 15.51 -16.65 30.19
N VAL A 123 15.43 -16.28 28.91
CA VAL A 123 14.60 -15.15 28.47
C VAL A 123 13.10 -15.51 28.53
N TYR A 124 12.76 -16.77 28.84
CA TYR A 124 11.38 -17.27 28.99
C TYR A 124 10.57 -16.57 30.10
N GLY A 125 11.15 -15.69 30.91
CA GLY A 125 10.47 -15.05 32.05
C GLY A 125 9.80 -13.69 31.81
N GLY A 126 9.97 -13.05 30.65
CA GLY A 126 9.64 -11.62 30.48
C GLY A 126 8.40 -11.25 29.66
N GLY A 127 7.79 -12.20 28.92
CA GLY A 127 6.66 -11.90 28.02
C GLY A 127 7.03 -11.31 26.64
N ASP A 128 8.32 -11.19 26.31
CA ASP A 128 8.79 -10.76 24.97
C ASP A 128 9.06 -11.97 24.07
N ASP A 129 8.01 -12.31 23.35
CA ASP A 129 7.87 -13.47 22.49
C ASP A 129 8.79 -13.43 21.24
N LEU A 130 8.95 -12.28 20.60
CA LEU A 130 9.75 -12.17 19.38
C LEU A 130 11.25 -12.30 19.67
N SER A 131 11.72 -11.79 20.81
CA SER A 131 13.12 -11.90 21.21
C SER A 131 13.58 -13.35 21.36
N ALA A 132 12.73 -14.24 21.88
CA ALA A 132 13.03 -15.67 21.93
C ALA A 132 13.19 -16.27 20.52
N ALA A 133 12.33 -15.91 19.57
CA ALA A 133 12.42 -16.38 18.18
C ALA A 133 13.70 -15.87 17.50
N ILE A 134 14.09 -14.62 17.74
CA ILE A 134 15.34 -14.05 17.22
C ILE A 134 16.56 -14.79 17.80
N ARG A 135 16.55 -15.16 19.09
CA ARG A 135 17.61 -15.96 19.72
C ARG A 135 17.70 -17.37 19.12
N LEU A 136 16.58 -18.07 18.96
CA LEU A 136 16.55 -19.37 18.28
C LEU A 136 17.10 -19.27 16.85
N ARG A 137 16.64 -18.29 16.06
CA ARG A 137 17.17 -18.02 14.70
C ARG A 137 18.69 -17.83 14.69
N THR A 138 19.21 -17.12 15.68
CA THR A 138 20.65 -16.88 15.83
C THR A 138 21.42 -18.17 16.09
N LEU A 139 20.95 -18.98 17.05
CA LEU A 139 21.54 -20.28 17.36
C LEU A 139 21.51 -21.22 16.15
N LEU A 140 20.43 -21.22 15.37
CA LEU A 140 20.31 -22.03 14.14
C LEU A 140 21.33 -21.63 13.09
N TYR A 141 21.54 -20.33 12.84
CA TYR A 141 22.55 -19.87 11.88
C TYR A 141 23.97 -20.18 12.35
N MET A 142 24.26 -19.98 13.64
CA MET A 142 25.57 -20.30 14.20
C MET A 142 25.81 -21.80 14.09
N TYR A 143 24.86 -22.63 14.55
CA TYR A 143 24.91 -24.07 14.40
C TYR A 143 25.25 -24.44 12.95
N ASP A 144 24.40 -24.06 11.99
CA ASP A 144 24.54 -24.40 10.56
C ASP A 144 25.90 -24.01 9.95
N MET A 145 26.53 -22.91 10.37
CA MET A 145 27.70 -22.38 9.69
C MET A 145 29.04 -22.65 10.38
N ILE A 146 29.10 -22.88 11.70
CA ILE A 146 30.38 -22.94 12.43
C ILE A 146 30.64 -24.23 13.21
N PHE A 147 29.66 -25.12 13.37
CA PHE A 147 29.79 -26.25 14.31
C PHE A 147 30.56 -27.46 13.78
N GLY A 148 30.99 -27.46 12.50
CA GLY A 148 31.88 -28.49 11.96
C GLY A 148 33.22 -28.64 12.69
N SER A 149 33.65 -27.62 13.44
CA SER A 149 34.86 -27.62 14.27
C SER A 149 34.59 -27.54 15.77
N ALA A 150 33.33 -27.62 16.21
CA ALA A 150 32.96 -27.50 17.62
C ALA A 150 33.25 -28.79 18.41
N SER A 151 33.41 -28.68 19.72
CA SER A 151 33.52 -29.87 20.58
C SER A 151 32.15 -30.59 20.68
N PRO A 152 32.14 -31.92 20.88
CA PRO A 152 30.88 -32.64 21.07
C PRO A 152 30.05 -32.12 22.25
N ALA A 153 30.70 -31.63 23.32
CA ALA A 153 30.02 -31.08 24.49
C ALA A 153 29.27 -29.78 24.19
N ILE A 154 29.92 -28.84 23.48
CA ILE A 154 29.30 -27.57 23.07
C ILE A 154 28.17 -27.84 22.06
N THR A 155 28.39 -28.76 21.13
CA THR A 155 27.38 -29.18 20.15
C THR A 155 26.14 -29.74 20.85
N ALA A 156 26.31 -30.65 21.81
CA ALA A 156 25.21 -31.23 22.57
C ALA A 156 24.45 -30.18 23.39
N ALA A 157 25.16 -29.27 24.06
CA ALA A 157 24.53 -28.19 24.82
C ALA A 157 23.73 -27.22 23.92
N THR A 158 24.29 -26.86 22.76
CA THR A 158 23.62 -25.99 21.77
C THR A 158 22.36 -26.64 21.22
N LEU A 159 22.42 -27.93 20.88
CA LEU A 159 21.26 -28.67 20.41
C LEU A 159 20.17 -28.84 21.49
N ALA A 160 20.57 -29.02 22.75
CA ALA A 160 19.64 -29.07 23.88
C ALA A 160 18.91 -27.72 24.06
N GLU A 161 19.63 -26.62 23.95
CA GLU A 161 19.07 -25.26 23.99
C GLU A 161 18.13 -24.99 22.81
N ILE A 162 18.54 -25.32 21.58
CA ILE A 162 17.67 -25.17 20.41
C ILE A 162 16.37 -25.98 20.60
N ARG A 163 16.49 -27.22 21.12
CA ARG A 163 15.32 -28.06 21.41
C ARG A 163 14.39 -27.40 22.43
N SER A 164 14.94 -26.74 23.47
CA SER A 164 14.13 -26.08 24.50
C SER A 164 13.27 -24.97 23.88
N TYR A 165 13.84 -24.14 23.02
CA TYR A 165 13.11 -23.09 22.29
C TYR A 165 12.00 -23.67 21.41
N ILE A 166 12.31 -24.69 20.61
CA ILE A 166 11.32 -25.28 19.69
C ILE A 166 10.14 -25.85 20.49
N VAL A 167 10.43 -26.55 21.60
CA VAL A 167 9.40 -27.14 22.47
C VAL A 167 8.55 -26.04 23.10
N ALA A 168 9.18 -25.01 23.70
CA ALA A 168 8.47 -23.90 24.34
C ALA A 168 7.56 -23.15 23.33
N MET A 169 8.11 -22.76 22.17
CA MET A 169 7.39 -22.06 21.11
C MET A 169 6.23 -22.88 20.51
N SER A 170 6.37 -24.21 20.48
CA SER A 170 5.37 -25.11 19.89
C SER A 170 4.31 -25.62 20.88
N ASN A 171 4.51 -25.44 22.20
CA ASN A 171 3.63 -25.98 23.25
C ASN A 171 2.99 -24.93 24.14
N ASP A 172 3.77 -24.01 24.69
CA ASP A 172 3.37 -23.15 25.81
C ASP A 172 3.18 -21.69 25.41
N PHE A 173 3.81 -21.32 24.31
CA PHE A 173 3.81 -19.96 23.81
C PHE A 173 2.42 -19.53 23.38
N TYR A 174 2.22 -18.21 23.31
CA TYR A 174 1.08 -17.51 22.72
C TYR A 174 0.63 -18.03 21.33
N PHE A 175 1.17 -19.10 20.74
CA PHE A 175 0.68 -19.77 19.52
C PHE A 175 -0.85 -19.76 19.42
N THR A 176 -1.56 -20.27 20.45
CA THR A 176 -3.03 -20.31 20.41
C THR A 176 -3.62 -18.91 20.29
N LYS A 177 -3.02 -17.91 20.93
CA LYS A 177 -3.44 -16.50 20.82
C LYS A 177 -3.03 -15.87 19.48
N GLY A 178 -1.82 -16.09 19.00
CA GLY A 178 -1.31 -15.63 17.69
C GLY A 178 -2.03 -16.25 16.49
N LEU A 179 -2.87 -17.27 16.72
CA LEU A 179 -3.84 -17.76 15.74
C LEU A 179 -5.13 -16.94 15.67
N TYR A 180 -5.29 -15.88 16.45
CA TYR A 180 -6.48 -15.02 16.47
C TYR A 180 -6.07 -13.54 16.49
N ASN A 181 -6.93 -12.69 15.93
CA ASN A 181 -6.71 -11.25 16.01
C ASN A 181 -7.13 -10.77 17.41
N PRO A 182 -6.68 -9.58 17.84
CA PRO A 182 -5.62 -8.76 17.24
C PRO A 182 -4.20 -9.23 17.60
N TYR A 183 -4.02 -10.39 18.24
CA TYR A 183 -2.70 -10.94 18.59
C TYR A 183 -1.90 -11.48 17.38
N CYS A 184 -2.58 -11.82 16.30
CA CYS A 184 -1.95 -12.21 15.05
C CYS A 184 -1.28 -10.98 14.41
N SER A 185 0.04 -10.91 14.51
CA SER A 185 0.89 -9.80 14.06
C SER A 185 2.12 -10.32 13.27
N ASN A 186 3.00 -9.39 12.88
CA ASN A 186 4.38 -9.67 12.45
C ASN A 186 5.10 -10.70 13.35
N HIS A 187 4.83 -10.70 14.66
CA HIS A 187 5.43 -11.66 15.61
C HIS A 187 5.01 -13.09 15.28
N SER A 188 3.72 -13.31 15.02
CA SER A 188 3.17 -14.63 14.68
C SER A 188 3.85 -15.20 13.44
N ILE A 189 4.00 -14.38 12.39
CA ILE A 189 4.68 -14.78 11.15
C ILE A 189 6.17 -15.03 11.42
N GLY A 190 6.83 -14.16 12.20
CA GLY A 190 8.24 -14.28 12.54
C GLY A 190 8.57 -15.56 13.30
N ILE A 191 7.79 -15.89 14.34
CA ILE A 191 7.92 -17.15 15.09
C ILE A 191 7.72 -18.34 14.17
N GLY A 192 6.69 -18.30 13.32
CA GLY A 192 6.43 -19.38 12.37
C GLY A 192 7.59 -19.61 11.40
N ALA A 193 8.20 -18.53 10.89
CA ALA A 193 9.38 -18.60 10.03
C ALA A 193 10.55 -19.31 10.73
N VAL A 194 10.84 -18.96 11.99
CA VAL A 194 11.95 -19.55 12.75
C VAL A 194 11.70 -21.03 13.09
N LEU A 195 10.46 -21.43 13.35
CA LEU A 195 10.13 -22.84 13.57
C LEU A 195 10.34 -23.70 12.32
N ILE A 196 9.94 -23.21 11.15
CA ILE A 196 10.24 -23.89 9.88
C ILE A 196 11.76 -23.91 9.63
N GLN A 197 12.45 -22.81 9.94
CA GLN A 197 13.90 -22.74 9.84
C GLN A 197 14.60 -23.80 10.71
N ALA A 198 14.10 -24.05 11.92
CA ALA A 198 14.63 -25.08 12.81
C ALA A 198 14.50 -26.48 12.20
N GLU A 199 13.34 -26.78 11.60
CA GLU A 199 13.12 -28.05 10.92
C GLU A 199 14.05 -28.22 9.71
N LEU A 200 14.17 -27.19 8.85
CA LEU A 200 15.08 -27.21 7.71
C LEU A 200 16.55 -27.44 8.13
N CYS A 201 16.96 -26.83 9.25
CA CYS A 201 18.31 -26.95 9.79
C CYS A 201 18.59 -28.37 10.29
N LEU A 202 17.72 -28.92 11.14
CA LEU A 202 18.01 -30.07 11.99
C LEU A 202 17.45 -31.41 11.49
N ARG A 203 16.70 -31.43 10.39
CA ARG A 203 15.99 -32.64 9.90
C ARG A 203 16.88 -33.87 9.67
N ASP A 204 18.14 -33.70 9.30
CA ASP A 204 19.07 -34.82 9.11
C ASP A 204 19.79 -35.21 10.41
N ASP A 205 19.87 -34.29 11.37
CA ASP A 205 20.46 -34.55 12.69
C ASP A 205 19.45 -35.24 13.61
N TRP A 206 18.16 -34.89 13.49
CA TRP A 206 17.04 -35.47 14.23
C TRP A 206 16.01 -36.11 13.27
N PRO A 207 16.40 -37.15 12.51
CA PRO A 207 15.55 -37.74 11.50
C PRO A 207 14.28 -38.35 12.11
N GLY A 208 13.12 -37.85 11.69
CA GLY A 208 11.82 -38.31 12.18
C GLY A 208 11.48 -37.90 13.61
N ASP A 209 12.23 -36.96 14.22
CA ASP A 209 11.92 -36.47 15.56
C ASP A 209 10.58 -35.69 15.56
N PRO A 210 9.63 -36.05 16.42
CA PRO A 210 8.31 -35.43 16.46
C PRO A 210 8.35 -33.93 16.83
N VAL A 211 9.42 -33.46 17.49
CA VAL A 211 9.61 -32.03 17.80
C VAL A 211 9.73 -31.22 16.51
N LEU A 212 10.49 -31.69 15.52
CA LEU A 212 10.66 -30.99 14.25
C LEU A 212 9.39 -31.04 13.39
N ALA A 213 8.70 -32.18 13.37
CA ALA A 213 7.41 -32.30 12.68
C ALA A 213 6.36 -31.34 13.25
N ARG A 214 6.35 -31.17 14.59
CA ARG A 214 5.49 -30.19 15.27
C ARG A 214 5.92 -28.76 14.93
N ALA A 215 7.21 -28.44 15.00
CA ALA A 215 7.74 -27.12 14.64
C ALA A 215 7.31 -26.69 13.23
N ARG A 216 7.47 -27.59 12.26
CA ARG A 216 7.02 -27.38 10.87
C ARG A 216 5.53 -27.08 10.79
N SER A 217 4.71 -27.92 11.41
CA SER A 217 3.25 -27.80 11.34
C SER A 217 2.75 -26.51 12.00
N VAL A 218 3.30 -26.16 13.16
CA VAL A 218 2.98 -24.92 13.89
C VAL A 218 3.44 -23.71 13.08
N GLY A 219 4.65 -23.74 12.53
CA GLY A 219 5.19 -22.64 11.75
C GLY A 219 4.39 -22.36 10.48
N GLU A 220 3.98 -23.40 9.75
CA GLU A 220 3.11 -23.26 8.57
C GLU A 220 1.74 -22.68 8.96
N ALA A 221 1.16 -23.11 10.08
CA ALA A 221 -0.13 -22.59 10.54
C ALA A 221 -0.06 -21.09 10.90
N LEU A 222 0.99 -20.67 11.61
CA LEU A 222 1.20 -19.27 11.98
C LEU A 222 1.44 -18.37 10.76
N ILE A 223 2.31 -18.79 9.83
CA ILE A 223 2.57 -18.04 8.59
C ILE A 223 1.30 -17.94 7.75
N ALA A 224 0.58 -19.05 7.56
CA ALA A 224 -0.65 -19.05 6.79
C ALA A 224 -1.71 -18.13 7.41
N LYS A 225 -1.89 -18.17 8.74
CA LYS A 225 -2.81 -17.28 9.44
C LYS A 225 -2.37 -15.81 9.32
N GLY A 226 -1.10 -15.52 9.61
CA GLY A 226 -0.58 -14.16 9.54
C GLY A 226 -0.66 -13.55 8.15
N LEU A 227 -0.28 -14.28 7.09
CA LEU A 227 -0.39 -13.78 5.73
C LEU A 227 -1.83 -13.69 5.22
N ASN A 228 -2.77 -14.51 5.70
CA ASN A 228 -4.17 -14.40 5.29
C ASN A 228 -4.88 -13.21 5.93
N ASP A 229 -4.46 -12.83 7.13
CA ASP A 229 -5.06 -11.69 7.82
C ASP A 229 -4.31 -10.40 7.50
N LEU A 230 -2.99 -10.39 7.60
CA LEU A 230 -2.24 -9.14 7.49
C LEU A 230 -1.88 -8.77 6.04
N LEU A 231 -1.79 -9.73 5.11
CA LEU A 231 -1.50 -9.43 3.71
C LEU A 231 -2.75 -9.57 2.85
N GLY A 232 -3.38 -8.42 2.57
CA GLY A 232 -4.59 -8.33 1.78
C GLY A 232 -4.44 -8.87 0.36
N THR A 233 -5.55 -9.28 -0.24
CA THR A 233 -5.59 -9.76 -1.63
C THR A 233 -5.23 -8.68 -2.65
N ASP A 234 -5.28 -7.40 -2.25
CA ASP A 234 -4.84 -6.25 -3.02
C ASP A 234 -3.36 -5.88 -2.80
N GLY A 235 -2.63 -6.70 -2.03
CA GLY A 235 -1.21 -6.49 -1.69
C GLY A 235 -0.97 -5.61 -0.48
N SER A 236 -2.02 -4.97 0.08
CA SER A 236 -1.86 -4.13 1.25
C SER A 236 -1.47 -4.92 2.49
N TYR A 237 -0.50 -4.42 3.26
CA TYR A 237 -0.08 -5.05 4.51
C TYR A 237 -0.65 -4.28 5.71
N GLY A 238 -1.43 -4.98 6.53
CA GLY A 238 -2.20 -4.43 7.64
C GLY A 238 -1.34 -3.60 8.57
N GLU A 239 -0.18 -4.08 9.00
CA GLU A 239 0.67 -3.36 9.96
C GLU A 239 1.55 -2.28 9.31
N GLY A 240 1.41 -1.99 8.02
CA GLY A 240 2.18 -0.91 7.37
C GLY A 240 3.54 -1.33 6.81
N GLY A 241 4.22 -0.35 6.19
CA GLY A 241 5.36 -0.61 5.30
C GLY A 241 6.60 -1.19 5.98
N LEU A 242 6.92 -0.70 7.19
CA LEU A 242 8.04 -1.22 7.98
C LEU A 242 7.86 -2.71 8.31
N TYR A 243 6.67 -3.08 8.79
CA TYR A 243 6.44 -4.45 9.25
C TYR A 243 6.31 -5.44 8.10
N LEU A 244 5.88 -4.99 6.91
CA LEU A 244 6.00 -5.78 5.69
C LEU A 244 7.47 -6.18 5.45
N THR A 245 8.40 -5.24 5.52
CA THR A 245 9.82 -5.53 5.27
C THR A 245 10.47 -6.35 6.39
N VAL A 246 10.06 -6.17 7.65
CA VAL A 246 10.46 -7.03 8.78
C VAL A 246 10.01 -8.47 8.57
N VAL A 247 8.76 -8.71 8.17
CA VAL A 247 8.24 -10.06 7.95
C VAL A 247 8.99 -10.78 6.84
N PHE A 248 9.23 -10.12 5.71
CA PHE A 248 9.95 -10.73 4.59
C PHE A 248 11.45 -10.92 4.87
N ARG A 249 12.03 -10.15 5.80
CA ARG A 249 13.37 -10.39 6.32
C ARG A 249 13.52 -11.76 6.99
N LEU A 250 12.45 -12.26 7.59
CA LEU A 250 12.40 -13.58 8.23
C LEU A 250 11.94 -14.67 7.26
N LEU A 251 10.94 -14.39 6.41
CA LEU A 251 10.38 -15.37 5.47
C LEU A 251 11.28 -15.69 4.27
N ALA A 252 11.88 -14.68 3.65
CA ALA A 252 12.61 -14.89 2.38
C ALA A 252 13.75 -15.92 2.50
N PRO A 253 14.60 -15.91 3.56
CA PRO A 253 15.61 -16.96 3.75
C PRO A 253 15.01 -18.36 3.91
N VAL A 254 13.89 -18.48 4.63
CA VAL A 254 13.20 -19.76 4.87
C VAL A 254 12.59 -20.29 3.57
N TYR A 255 11.95 -19.42 2.79
CA TYR A 255 11.39 -19.77 1.49
C TYR A 255 12.46 -20.19 0.49
N ALA A 256 13.58 -19.48 0.43
CA ALA A 256 14.69 -19.86 -0.44
C ALA A 256 15.33 -21.20 -0.01
N ALA A 257 15.47 -21.44 1.29
CA ALA A 257 15.98 -22.70 1.82
C ALA A 257 15.02 -23.86 1.51
N ALA A 258 13.72 -23.70 1.73
CA ALA A 258 12.71 -24.70 1.41
C ALA A 258 12.65 -24.98 -0.09
N GLN A 259 12.74 -23.97 -0.96
CA GLN A 259 12.79 -24.17 -2.40
C GLN A 259 14.01 -25.00 -2.81
N ARG A 260 15.17 -24.72 -2.22
CA ARG A 260 16.42 -25.43 -2.52
C ARG A 260 16.42 -26.88 -1.99
N LEU A 261 15.92 -27.09 -0.77
CA LEU A 261 15.98 -28.39 -0.08
C LEU A 261 14.80 -29.30 -0.42
N ASP A 262 13.58 -28.73 -0.49
CA ASP A 262 12.34 -29.49 -0.71
C ASP A 262 11.88 -29.46 -2.18
N GLY A 263 12.42 -28.53 -2.99
CA GLY A 263 11.88 -28.23 -4.33
C GLY A 263 10.51 -27.54 -4.28
N VAL A 264 10.08 -27.08 -3.10
CA VAL A 264 8.75 -26.52 -2.84
C VAL A 264 8.81 -24.99 -2.85
N VAL A 265 7.94 -24.37 -3.64
CA VAL A 265 7.72 -22.92 -3.61
C VAL A 265 6.65 -22.64 -2.55
N LEU A 266 7.05 -22.00 -1.45
CA LEU A 266 6.18 -21.70 -0.29
C LEU A 266 5.49 -20.33 -0.37
N TRP A 267 5.73 -19.55 -1.42
CA TRP A 267 5.15 -18.22 -1.60
C TRP A 267 4.27 -18.14 -2.84
N ASP A 268 3.40 -17.15 -2.83
CA ASP A 268 2.58 -16.77 -3.98
C ASP A 268 3.21 -15.55 -4.66
N SER A 269 3.79 -15.74 -5.85
CA SER A 269 4.43 -14.66 -6.61
C SER A 269 3.48 -13.49 -6.90
N ALA A 270 2.19 -13.75 -7.15
CA ALA A 270 1.23 -12.69 -7.44
C ALA A 270 0.96 -11.83 -6.18
N LYS A 271 0.88 -12.45 -5.00
CA LYS A 271 0.76 -11.71 -3.73
C LYS A 271 2.00 -10.86 -3.45
N VAL A 272 3.20 -11.38 -3.73
CA VAL A 272 4.44 -10.61 -3.55
C VAL A 272 4.51 -9.44 -4.52
N GLU A 273 4.13 -9.64 -5.79
CA GLU A 273 4.05 -8.55 -6.78
C GLU A 273 3.04 -7.47 -6.38
N ALA A 274 1.86 -7.87 -5.87
CA ALA A 274 0.88 -6.94 -5.33
C ALA A 274 1.39 -6.17 -4.11
N ALA A 275 2.16 -6.82 -3.22
CA ALA A 275 2.77 -6.15 -2.07
C ALA A 275 3.84 -5.13 -2.48
N ILE A 276 4.58 -5.39 -3.57
CA ILE A 276 5.55 -4.46 -4.15
C ILE A 276 4.83 -3.26 -4.78
N GLU A 277 3.71 -3.48 -5.49
CA GLU A 277 2.84 -2.38 -5.97
C GLU A 277 2.35 -1.51 -4.81
N TRP A 278 1.81 -2.12 -3.76
CA TRP A 278 1.36 -1.38 -2.58
C TRP A 278 2.50 -0.58 -1.93
N ALA A 279 3.66 -1.19 -1.72
CA ALA A 279 4.82 -0.52 -1.15
C ALA A 279 5.26 0.69 -2.00
N ALA A 280 5.19 0.59 -3.34
CA ALA A 280 5.49 1.70 -4.22
C ALA A 280 4.53 2.89 -4.00
N TYR A 281 3.24 2.66 -3.78
CA TYR A 281 2.28 3.72 -3.46
C TYR A 281 2.57 4.41 -2.11
N LEU A 282 3.19 3.70 -1.17
CA LEU A 282 3.62 4.27 0.11
C LEU A 282 4.93 5.05 0.04
N THR A 283 5.76 4.86 -1.00
CA THR A 283 6.99 5.65 -1.16
C THR A 283 6.67 7.13 -1.35
N VAL A 284 7.47 7.99 -0.73
CA VAL A 284 7.35 9.44 -0.91
C VAL A 284 8.17 9.90 -2.13
N PRO A 285 7.73 10.92 -2.90
CA PRO A 285 8.45 11.43 -4.08
C PRO A 285 9.92 11.85 -3.84
N GLU A 286 10.25 12.22 -2.61
CA GLU A 286 11.59 12.58 -2.15
C GLU A 286 12.57 11.39 -2.19
N GLY A 287 12.05 10.16 -2.20
CA GLY A 287 12.84 8.93 -2.23
C GLY A 287 13.56 8.62 -0.92
N GLY A 288 14.68 7.89 -1.01
CA GLY A 288 15.55 7.62 0.14
C GLY A 288 15.02 6.55 1.11
N GLY A 289 14.16 5.64 0.65
CA GLY A 289 13.59 4.57 1.48
C GLY A 289 12.57 5.04 2.53
N ILE A 290 12.13 6.29 2.45
CA ILE A 290 11.06 6.84 3.28
C ILE A 290 9.71 6.35 2.72
N CYS A 291 8.84 5.86 3.60
CA CYS A 291 7.44 5.64 3.27
C CYS A 291 6.57 6.61 4.05
N LEU A 292 5.29 6.68 3.69
CA LEU A 292 4.30 7.38 4.50
C LEU A 292 4.31 6.81 5.92
N ASN A 293 4.46 7.72 6.87
CA ASN A 293 4.39 7.43 8.30
C ASN A 293 2.97 6.99 8.61
N ARG A 294 2.78 5.68 8.77
CA ARG A 294 1.48 5.01 8.94
C ARG A 294 1.70 3.73 9.72
N ASN A 295 0.83 3.43 10.67
CA ASN A 295 0.90 2.21 11.47
C ASN A 295 2.29 2.05 12.13
N ASP A 296 2.66 2.99 13.01
CA ASP A 296 3.87 2.91 13.85
C ASP A 296 5.18 2.88 13.02
N CYS A 297 5.25 3.68 11.94
CA CYS A 297 6.31 3.57 10.93
C CYS A 297 7.09 4.87 10.67
N SER A 298 8.14 5.12 11.44
CA SER A 298 8.91 6.38 11.37
C SER A 298 9.55 6.67 10.00
N GLU A 299 9.46 7.93 9.55
CA GLU A 299 10.22 8.45 8.40
C GLU A 299 11.73 8.40 8.63
N TYR A 300 12.18 8.70 9.86
CA TYR A 300 13.60 8.69 10.24
C TYR A 300 14.24 7.31 10.04
N SER A 301 13.50 6.25 10.38
CA SER A 301 13.97 4.88 10.26
C SER A 301 14.22 4.45 8.80
N ARG A 302 13.68 5.19 7.82
CA ARG A 302 13.72 4.87 6.39
C ARG A 302 13.38 3.38 6.17
N PRO A 303 12.15 2.98 6.50
CA PRO A 303 11.78 1.59 6.73
C PRO A 303 12.00 0.67 5.53
N PHE A 304 11.86 1.20 4.31
CA PHE A 304 12.15 0.46 3.08
C PHE A 304 13.64 0.36 2.77
N ALA A 305 14.48 1.21 3.35
CA ALA A 305 15.94 1.10 3.30
C ALA A 305 16.51 0.24 4.45
N LEU A 306 15.84 0.24 5.61
CA LEU A 306 16.28 -0.47 6.81
C LEU A 306 16.33 -1.98 6.61
N HIS A 307 15.38 -2.51 5.85
CA HIS A 307 15.26 -3.93 5.53
C HIS A 307 15.18 -4.11 4.01
N THR A 308 16.27 -4.57 3.42
CA THR A 308 16.41 -4.65 1.96
C THR A 308 16.06 -6.03 1.41
N THR A 309 15.90 -7.01 2.31
CA THR A 309 15.71 -8.42 2.00
C THR A 309 14.55 -8.67 1.03
N LEU A 310 13.41 -8.00 1.19
CA LEU A 310 12.25 -8.14 0.30
C LEU A 310 12.59 -7.74 -1.14
N TRP A 311 13.28 -6.62 -1.32
CA TRP A 311 13.63 -6.08 -2.64
C TRP A 311 14.67 -6.94 -3.34
N GLU A 312 15.61 -7.51 -2.57
CA GLU A 312 16.63 -8.40 -3.14
C GLU A 312 16.03 -9.76 -3.50
N TRP A 313 15.28 -10.37 -2.59
CA TRP A 313 14.67 -11.69 -2.81
C TRP A 313 13.65 -11.69 -3.95
N SER A 314 12.81 -10.65 -4.05
CA SER A 314 11.81 -10.55 -5.11
C SER A 314 12.41 -10.57 -6.52
N GLN A 315 13.69 -10.19 -6.71
CA GLN A 315 14.35 -10.25 -8.01
C GLN A 315 14.52 -11.68 -8.55
N VAL A 316 14.42 -12.70 -7.69
CA VAL A 316 14.49 -14.12 -8.06
C VAL A 316 13.20 -14.89 -7.75
N ALA A 317 12.27 -14.29 -7.00
CA ALA A 317 11.06 -14.95 -6.49
C ALA A 317 9.77 -14.61 -7.27
N VAL A 318 9.76 -13.51 -8.01
CA VAL A 318 8.58 -13.05 -8.77
C VAL A 318 8.71 -13.31 -10.27
N ALA A 319 7.60 -13.25 -11.00
CA ALA A 319 7.58 -13.55 -12.43
C ALA A 319 8.20 -12.41 -13.25
N ASP A 320 7.92 -11.15 -12.88
CA ASP A 320 8.56 -9.97 -13.49
C ASP A 320 9.34 -9.13 -12.46
N PRO A 321 10.66 -9.35 -12.34
CA PRO A 321 11.47 -8.65 -11.35
C PRO A 321 11.85 -7.21 -11.74
N ARG A 322 11.42 -6.69 -12.90
CA ARG A 322 11.83 -5.35 -13.36
C ARG A 322 11.36 -4.24 -12.43
N PHE A 323 10.17 -4.40 -11.85
CA PHE A 323 9.63 -3.40 -10.93
C PHE A 323 10.28 -3.49 -9.54
N ALA A 324 10.53 -4.71 -9.04
CA ALA A 324 11.32 -4.92 -7.82
C ALA A 324 12.72 -4.29 -7.90
N ARG A 325 13.41 -4.46 -9.04
CA ARG A 325 14.71 -3.81 -9.29
C ARG A 325 14.64 -2.29 -9.27
N TRP A 326 13.56 -1.72 -9.84
CA TRP A 326 13.35 -0.28 -9.78
C TRP A 326 13.17 0.17 -8.32
N LEU A 327 12.27 -0.47 -7.57
CA LEU A 327 12.00 -0.08 -6.18
C LEU A 327 13.26 -0.17 -5.31
N ARG A 328 14.05 -1.25 -5.47
CA ARG A 328 15.34 -1.45 -4.79
C ARG A 328 16.30 -0.26 -4.94
N ASP A 329 16.39 0.32 -6.13
CA ASP A 329 17.34 1.42 -6.38
C ASP A 329 16.92 2.75 -5.75
N TYR A 330 15.62 2.95 -5.56
CA TYR A 330 15.04 4.13 -4.91
C TYR A 330 14.84 3.97 -3.40
N THR A 331 14.92 2.74 -2.90
CA THR A 331 14.98 2.46 -1.46
C THR A 331 16.43 2.44 -0.96
N CYS A 332 17.33 1.69 -1.62
CA CYS A 332 18.66 1.35 -1.09
C CYS A 332 19.85 1.77 -1.98
N GLY A 333 19.62 1.99 -3.28
CA GLY A 333 20.67 2.14 -4.29
C GLY A 333 21.09 3.59 -4.60
N PRO A 334 21.53 3.90 -5.84
CA PRO A 334 22.10 5.19 -6.22
C PRO A 334 21.12 6.38 -6.12
N HIS A 335 19.82 6.08 -6.02
CA HIS A 335 18.75 7.06 -5.84
C HIS A 335 18.03 6.88 -4.49
N GLY A 336 18.48 5.93 -3.67
CA GLY A 336 17.94 5.59 -2.36
C GLY A 336 18.94 5.86 -1.24
N PHE A 337 18.62 5.39 -0.04
CA PHE A 337 19.52 5.47 1.11
C PHE A 337 19.87 4.05 1.54
N ASP A 338 21.15 3.67 1.43
CA ASP A 338 21.60 2.46 2.10
C ASP A 338 21.70 2.77 3.59
N PHE A 339 20.88 2.10 4.42
CA PHE A 339 20.92 2.27 5.86
C PHE A 339 22.29 1.87 6.47
N GLY A 340 23.16 1.22 5.69
CA GLY A 340 24.49 0.79 6.12
C GLY A 340 24.42 -0.40 7.08
N SER A 341 23.22 -0.96 7.28
CA SER A 341 23.03 -2.19 8.01
C SER A 341 23.59 -3.35 7.19
N VAL A 342 24.70 -3.92 7.68
CA VAL A 342 25.30 -5.12 7.10
C VAL A 342 24.49 -6.39 7.40
N ALA A 343 23.41 -6.30 8.18
CA ALA A 343 22.59 -7.44 8.59
C ALA A 343 21.76 -8.04 7.43
N ASP A 344 21.41 -7.24 6.43
CA ASP A 344 20.63 -7.68 5.26
C ASP A 344 21.48 -7.90 4.00
N GLN A 345 22.76 -7.57 4.05
CA GLN A 345 23.66 -7.74 2.91
C GLN A 345 23.83 -9.19 2.40
N PRO A 346 23.62 -10.25 3.22
CA PRO A 346 23.46 -11.60 2.68
C PRO A 346 22.38 -11.70 1.59
N ALA A 347 21.26 -10.96 1.71
CA ALA A 347 20.22 -10.97 0.68
C ALA A 347 20.74 -10.39 -0.64
N THR A 348 21.50 -9.29 -0.61
CA THR A 348 22.15 -8.74 -1.82
C THR A 348 23.12 -9.74 -2.44
N LEU A 349 23.98 -10.40 -1.64
CA LEU A 349 24.91 -11.42 -2.16
C LEU A 349 24.18 -12.57 -2.87
N LEU A 350 23.11 -13.05 -2.28
CA LEU A 350 22.38 -14.22 -2.77
C LEU A 350 21.50 -13.86 -3.98
N TRP A 351 20.75 -12.77 -3.90
CA TRP A 351 19.60 -12.53 -4.77
C TRP A 351 19.67 -11.31 -5.66
N HIS A 352 20.58 -10.36 -5.41
CA HIS A 352 20.73 -9.21 -6.31
C HIS A 352 20.99 -9.65 -7.76
N ARG A 353 20.31 -9.03 -8.72
CA ARG A 353 20.45 -9.25 -10.16
C ARG A 353 20.47 -7.91 -10.88
N THR A 354 21.48 -7.70 -11.71
CA THR A 354 21.48 -6.59 -12.67
C THR A 354 20.50 -6.89 -13.82
N GLY A 355 19.87 -5.84 -14.36
CA GLY A 355 18.93 -6.02 -15.46
C GLY A 355 18.04 -4.80 -15.70
N PRO A 356 17.14 -4.88 -16.69
CA PRO A 356 16.22 -3.78 -16.98
C PRO A 356 15.30 -3.51 -15.79
N GLN A 357 14.98 -2.23 -15.61
CA GLN A 357 14.01 -1.74 -14.63
C GLN A 357 12.70 -1.36 -15.32
N LEU A 358 11.61 -1.34 -14.56
CA LEU A 358 10.31 -0.88 -15.00
C LEU A 358 9.83 0.21 -14.03
N PRO A 359 10.15 1.50 -14.27
CA PRO A 359 9.62 2.60 -13.47
C PRO A 359 8.09 2.67 -13.57
N PRO A 360 7.39 3.06 -12.49
CA PRO A 360 5.92 3.00 -12.36
C PRO A 360 5.13 3.81 -13.41
N HIS A 361 5.81 4.75 -14.06
CA HIS A 361 5.28 5.59 -15.13
C HIS A 361 4.56 4.79 -16.22
N GLY A 362 3.28 5.12 -16.45
CA GLY A 362 2.49 4.61 -17.56
C GLY A 362 1.90 3.20 -17.38
N PHE A 363 2.12 2.56 -16.22
CA PHE A 363 1.44 1.30 -15.89
C PHE A 363 0.81 1.29 -14.48
N LEU A 364 1.33 2.06 -13.53
CA LEU A 364 0.62 2.34 -12.28
C LEU A 364 -0.22 3.62 -12.45
N PRO A 365 -1.51 3.58 -12.11
CA PRO A 365 -2.35 4.78 -12.09
C PRO A 365 -1.87 5.78 -11.02
N ASP A 366 -2.11 7.06 -11.25
CA ASP A 366 -1.84 8.13 -10.27
C ASP A 366 -2.67 7.96 -8.99
N GLU A 367 -3.75 7.18 -9.04
CA GLU A 367 -4.64 6.92 -7.90
C GLU A 367 -4.88 5.43 -7.69
N ARG A 368 -5.00 5.03 -6.42
CA ARG A 368 -5.20 3.64 -6.02
C ARG A 368 -5.99 3.56 -4.73
N TYR A 369 -7.06 2.78 -4.76
CA TYR A 369 -7.79 2.35 -3.57
C TYR A 369 -7.42 0.90 -3.23
N PHE A 370 -7.02 0.68 -1.98
CA PHE A 370 -6.75 -0.61 -1.35
C PHE A 370 -7.91 -0.95 -0.42
N PRO A 371 -8.96 -1.66 -0.91
CA PRO A 371 -10.16 -1.92 -0.14
C PRO A 371 -9.94 -2.79 1.10
N VAL A 372 -8.92 -3.66 1.10
CA VAL A 372 -8.66 -4.52 2.26
C VAL A 372 -8.14 -3.70 3.44
N GLN A 373 -7.19 -2.80 3.19
CA GLN A 373 -6.68 -1.87 4.20
C GLN A 373 -7.61 -0.67 4.44
N GLY A 374 -8.51 -0.35 3.51
CA GLY A 374 -9.29 0.90 3.57
C GLY A 374 -8.43 2.14 3.31
N LEU A 375 -7.45 2.04 2.42
CA LEU A 375 -6.49 3.11 2.10
C LEU A 375 -6.73 3.64 0.68
N TYR A 376 -6.97 4.93 0.55
CA TYR A 376 -6.95 5.65 -0.72
C TYR A 376 -5.68 6.48 -0.87
N VAL A 377 -4.97 6.32 -2.00
CA VAL A 377 -3.78 7.10 -2.37
C VAL A 377 -4.04 7.81 -3.68
N LEU A 378 -3.84 9.12 -3.70
CA LEU A 378 -3.69 9.92 -4.92
C LEU A 378 -2.28 10.49 -4.94
N ARG A 379 -1.54 10.28 -6.01
CA ARG A 379 -0.18 10.80 -6.15
C ARG A 379 0.12 11.32 -7.54
N ARG A 380 1.12 12.20 -7.61
CA ARG A 380 1.80 12.61 -8.83
C ARG A 380 3.29 12.60 -8.57
N GLY A 381 4.02 12.04 -9.52
CA GLY A 381 5.45 11.83 -9.39
C GLY A 381 5.79 10.66 -8.46
N TRP A 382 6.95 10.08 -8.72
CA TRP A 382 7.56 8.95 -8.07
C TRP A 382 8.94 9.35 -7.53
N PRO A 383 9.54 8.56 -6.62
CA PRO A 383 10.94 8.72 -6.28
C PRO A 383 11.81 8.98 -7.53
N GLY A 384 12.57 10.08 -7.50
CA GLY A 384 13.41 10.52 -8.62
C GLY A 384 12.79 11.53 -9.58
N ASP A 385 11.48 11.75 -9.52
CA ASP A 385 10.81 12.79 -10.32
C ASP A 385 10.98 14.19 -9.71
N PRO A 386 10.79 15.27 -10.49
CA PRO A 386 10.83 16.64 -9.97
C PRO A 386 9.79 16.88 -8.86
N LEU A 387 10.25 17.34 -7.69
CA LEU A 387 9.37 17.64 -6.55
C LEU A 387 8.41 18.80 -6.82
N ALA A 388 8.73 19.72 -7.73
CA ALA A 388 7.90 20.90 -8.03
C ALA A 388 6.49 20.56 -8.56
N GLU A 389 6.27 19.33 -9.01
CA GLU A 389 4.97 18.84 -9.48
C GLU A 389 4.48 17.64 -8.66
N SER A 390 5.17 17.30 -7.57
CA SER A 390 4.82 16.14 -6.77
C SER A 390 3.58 16.39 -5.91
N LEU A 391 2.79 15.34 -5.75
CA LEU A 391 1.63 15.28 -4.89
C LEU A 391 1.53 13.89 -4.29
N GLN A 392 1.13 13.79 -3.03
CA GLN A 392 0.67 12.56 -2.41
C GLN A 392 -0.39 12.91 -1.36
N PHE A 393 -1.64 12.60 -1.64
CA PHE A 393 -2.75 12.67 -0.71
C PHE A 393 -3.17 11.26 -0.33
N THR A 394 -3.35 11.01 0.97
CA THR A 394 -3.93 9.75 1.43
C THR A 394 -5.09 9.99 2.36
N LEU A 395 -6.04 9.05 2.36
CA LEU A 395 -7.13 8.96 3.33
C LEU A 395 -7.27 7.49 3.72
N GLN A 396 -7.24 7.19 5.02
CA GLN A 396 -7.40 5.83 5.53
C GLN A 396 -8.64 5.75 6.40
N ALA A 397 -9.49 4.77 6.13
CA ALA A 397 -10.54 4.33 7.04
C ALA A 397 -10.83 2.87 6.69
N GLY A 398 -10.31 1.97 7.51
CA GLY A 398 -10.38 0.53 7.26
C GLY A 398 -10.52 -0.26 8.54
N LYS A 399 -10.65 -1.57 8.37
CA LYS A 399 -10.74 -2.51 9.48
C LYS A 399 -9.44 -2.49 10.28
N PHE A 400 -9.55 -2.54 11.60
CA PHE A 400 -8.43 -2.75 12.50
C PHE A 400 -7.97 -4.21 12.44
N TRP A 401 -6.67 -4.40 12.18
CA TRP A 401 -6.07 -5.73 12.01
C TRP A 401 -5.31 -6.23 13.25
N GLY A 402 -5.20 -5.41 14.29
CA GLY A 402 -4.27 -5.65 15.40
C GLY A 402 -2.85 -5.17 15.12
N GLY A 403 -1.93 -5.49 16.01
CA GLY A 403 -0.52 -5.12 15.90
C GLY A 403 -0.31 -3.61 15.95
N HIS A 404 0.32 -3.06 14.91
CA HIS A 404 0.87 -1.70 14.88
C HIS A 404 -0.07 -0.61 14.35
N TRP A 405 -1.38 -0.84 14.36
CA TRP A 405 -2.35 0.21 14.00
C TRP A 405 -2.34 1.34 15.05
N GLN A 406 -2.98 2.46 14.70
CA GLN A 406 -3.10 3.65 15.55
C GLN A 406 -4.56 4.14 15.59
N GLU A 407 -4.86 5.13 16.43
CA GLU A 407 -6.16 5.83 16.47
C GLU A 407 -6.29 6.84 15.31
N ASP A 408 -6.11 6.35 14.08
CA ASP A 408 -5.96 7.17 12.89
C ASP A 408 -7.09 6.96 11.86
N VAL A 409 -8.23 6.41 12.27
CA VAL A 409 -9.34 6.13 11.37
C VAL A 409 -9.92 7.44 10.81
N GLY A 410 -9.84 7.63 9.50
CA GLY A 410 -10.20 8.86 8.81
C GLY A 410 -9.06 9.87 8.70
N HIS A 411 -7.86 9.55 9.19
CA HIS A 411 -6.68 10.38 9.04
C HIS A 411 -6.33 10.60 7.55
N PHE A 412 -5.81 11.79 7.25
CA PHE A 412 -5.25 12.11 5.94
C PHE A 412 -3.81 12.61 6.05
N THR A 413 -3.02 12.27 5.04
CA THR A 413 -1.72 12.92 4.77
C THR A 413 -1.83 13.75 3.50
N LEU A 414 -1.11 14.86 3.42
CA LEU A 414 -1.03 15.70 2.24
C LEU A 414 0.40 16.21 2.03
N ARG A 415 1.09 15.62 1.05
CA ARG A 415 2.37 16.11 0.57
C ARG A 415 2.21 16.73 -0.80
N ALA A 416 2.81 17.89 -1.02
CA ALA A 416 2.86 18.50 -2.33
C ALA A 416 4.09 19.40 -2.43
N PHE A 417 4.67 19.52 -3.62
CA PHE A 417 5.88 20.33 -3.83
C PHE A 417 7.09 19.88 -2.98
N GLY A 418 7.12 18.62 -2.54
CA GLY A 418 8.08 18.10 -1.56
C GLY A 418 7.87 18.60 -0.12
N GLU A 419 6.70 19.17 0.19
CA GLU A 419 6.37 19.72 1.52
C GLU A 419 5.28 18.91 2.22
N ARG A 420 5.32 18.88 3.56
CA ARG A 420 4.36 18.15 4.42
C ARG A 420 3.21 19.06 4.90
N PHE A 421 2.24 19.34 4.05
CA PHE A 421 1.05 20.14 4.43
C PHE A 421 0.07 19.39 5.32
N GLY A 422 0.04 18.06 5.25
CA GLY A 422 -0.68 17.18 6.17
C GLY A 422 0.23 16.02 6.53
N MET A 423 0.53 15.84 7.81
CA MET A 423 1.47 14.81 8.27
C MET A 423 0.88 13.90 9.33
N ASP A 424 1.53 12.74 9.44
CA ASP A 424 1.37 11.79 10.52
C ASP A 424 2.66 11.81 11.37
N ASN A 425 2.52 11.70 12.68
CA ASN A 425 3.60 11.84 13.66
C ASN A 425 4.26 10.51 14.04
N GLY A 426 3.72 9.39 13.58
CA GLY A 426 4.43 8.11 13.56
C GLY A 426 4.50 7.36 14.87
N PRO A 427 5.60 6.60 15.14
CA PRO A 427 5.64 5.64 16.23
C PRO A 427 5.94 6.29 17.57
N SER A 428 4.99 6.29 18.49
CA SER A 428 5.20 6.41 19.94
C SER A 428 3.87 6.23 20.66
N GLY A 429 3.88 6.02 21.99
CA GLY A 429 2.65 5.98 22.78
C GLY A 429 1.82 7.26 22.64
N VAL A 430 2.46 8.43 22.59
CA VAL A 430 1.77 9.73 22.39
C VAL A 430 1.39 9.97 20.92
N ALA A 431 2.12 9.37 19.98
CA ALA A 431 1.90 9.52 18.54
C ALA A 431 0.90 8.51 17.94
N SER A 432 0.40 7.58 18.76
CA SER A 432 -0.62 6.59 18.37
C SER A 432 -2.03 6.97 18.77
N GLU A 433 -2.17 7.97 19.64
CA GLU A 433 -3.45 8.54 20.04
C GLU A 433 -3.97 9.46 18.94
N THR A 434 -5.29 9.64 18.89
CA THR A 434 -5.97 10.50 17.92
C THR A 434 -5.33 11.89 17.81
N GLU A 435 -4.80 12.40 18.94
CA GLU A 435 -4.04 13.63 19.17
C GLU A 435 -2.87 13.87 18.24
N ALA A 436 -2.27 12.80 17.75
CA ALA A 436 -1.15 12.81 16.85
C ALA A 436 -1.56 12.91 15.38
N HIS A 437 -2.85 12.80 15.10
CA HIS A 437 -3.36 12.65 13.74
C HIS A 437 -4.26 13.84 13.37
N SER A 438 -4.32 14.16 12.07
CA SER A 438 -5.22 15.17 11.52
C SER A 438 -6.70 14.74 11.58
N LEU A 439 -7.22 14.60 12.80
CA LEU A 439 -8.54 14.09 13.17
C LEU A 439 -9.22 15.00 14.18
N PRO A 440 -10.56 15.03 14.19
CA PRO A 440 -11.30 15.83 15.15
C PRO A 440 -11.29 15.22 16.56
N LEU A 441 -11.39 16.08 17.58
CA LEU A 441 -11.76 15.70 18.94
C LEU A 441 -13.17 16.17 19.27
N VAL A 442 -13.83 15.46 20.19
CA VAL A 442 -15.12 15.88 20.76
C VAL A 442 -15.02 15.85 22.28
N ASP A 443 -15.36 16.96 22.94
CA ASP A 443 -15.19 17.20 24.38
C ASP A 443 -13.75 16.90 24.87
N GLY A 444 -12.76 17.12 23.99
CA GLY A 444 -11.35 16.87 24.28
C GLY A 444 -10.93 15.40 24.18
N LEU A 445 -11.78 14.52 23.65
CA LEU A 445 -11.51 13.08 23.53
C LEU A 445 -11.49 12.63 22.07
N GLY A 446 -10.60 11.68 21.76
CA GLY A 446 -10.38 11.09 20.44
C GLY A 446 -11.18 9.80 20.20
N GLN A 447 -10.67 9.01 19.27
CA GLN A 447 -11.04 7.62 19.01
C GLN A 447 -10.64 6.71 20.18
N HIS A 448 -11.11 5.47 20.14
CA HIS A 448 -10.89 4.53 21.22
C HIS A 448 -9.46 3.97 21.27
N ASN A 449 -8.85 4.06 22.45
CA ASN A 449 -7.57 3.44 22.79
C ASN A 449 -7.73 1.94 23.14
N ALA A 450 -7.23 1.07 22.27
CA ALA A 450 -7.34 -0.39 22.38
C ALA A 450 -6.10 -1.10 23.01
N GLY A 451 -5.33 -0.41 23.86
CA GLY A 451 -4.17 -1.02 24.57
C GLY A 451 -2.90 -1.10 23.71
N GLU A 452 -2.00 -2.07 23.95
CA GLU A 452 -0.68 -2.20 23.26
C GLU A 452 -0.78 -2.62 21.76
N SER A 453 -1.94 -2.43 21.13
CA SER A 453 -2.20 -2.54 19.70
C SER A 453 -3.38 -1.62 19.40
N ILE A 454 -3.08 -0.36 19.11
CA ILE A 454 -4.02 0.75 19.21
C ILE A 454 -4.88 0.80 17.94
N GLY A 455 -6.19 0.89 18.04
CA GLY A 455 -7.02 1.12 16.86
C GLY A 455 -8.37 0.46 16.89
N THR A 456 -9.22 0.93 15.97
CA THR A 456 -10.62 0.56 15.86
C THR A 456 -11.03 0.55 14.39
N ASP A 457 -12.18 -0.04 14.11
CA ASP A 457 -12.64 -0.15 12.73
C ASP A 457 -13.09 1.21 12.18
N GLY A 458 -12.83 1.42 10.89
CA GLY A 458 -13.52 2.37 10.06
C GLY A 458 -13.78 1.81 8.68
N THR A 459 -14.40 2.62 7.81
CA THR A 459 -14.65 2.17 6.43
C THR A 459 -14.69 3.34 5.46
N LEU A 460 -13.99 3.22 4.34
CA LEU A 460 -14.26 4.00 3.14
C LEU A 460 -15.55 3.48 2.46
N THR A 461 -16.68 4.09 2.81
CA THR A 461 -18.04 3.65 2.42
C THR A 461 -18.45 4.11 1.03
N LEU A 462 -17.78 5.13 0.47
CA LEU A 462 -17.96 5.58 -0.90
C LEU A 462 -16.60 5.93 -1.50
N VAL A 463 -16.32 5.35 -2.67
CA VAL A 463 -15.18 5.71 -3.52
C VAL A 463 -15.71 5.89 -4.94
N VAL A 464 -15.98 7.13 -5.32
CA VAL A 464 -16.28 7.51 -6.70
C VAL A 464 -14.99 8.00 -7.31
N ASP A 465 -14.53 7.35 -8.37
CA ASP A 465 -13.31 7.75 -9.09
C ASP A 465 -13.67 8.08 -10.54
N ARG A 466 -13.90 9.36 -10.83
CA ARG A 466 -14.31 9.83 -12.16
C ARG A 466 -13.43 11.00 -12.58
N GLY A 467 -13.16 11.08 -13.88
CA GLY A 467 -12.26 12.07 -14.49
C GLY A 467 -12.62 13.53 -14.20
N PHE A 468 -13.87 13.81 -13.81
CA PHE A 468 -14.33 15.13 -13.37
C PHE A 468 -14.11 15.39 -11.86
N CYS A 469 -14.33 14.40 -11.00
CA CYS A 469 -14.26 14.53 -9.55
C CYS A 469 -14.15 13.15 -8.90
N ARG A 470 -13.29 13.05 -7.87
CA ARG A 470 -13.27 11.90 -6.96
C ARG A 470 -14.03 12.24 -5.70
N VAL A 471 -14.79 11.28 -5.18
CA VAL A 471 -15.54 11.42 -3.93
C VAL A 471 -15.20 10.27 -3.02
N LEU A 472 -14.67 10.60 -1.84
CA LEU A 472 -14.38 9.66 -0.78
C LEU A 472 -15.31 9.96 0.40
N LYS A 473 -15.85 8.91 1.02
CA LYS A 473 -16.54 8.99 2.32
C LYS A 473 -15.92 7.99 3.28
N ALA A 474 -15.27 8.48 4.32
CA ALA A 474 -14.86 7.70 5.47
C ALA A 474 -15.96 7.74 6.54
N ASP A 475 -16.39 6.58 7.00
CA ASP A 475 -17.15 6.41 8.24
C ASP A 475 -16.17 6.09 9.37
N MET A 476 -16.12 6.99 10.34
CA MET A 476 -15.23 6.95 11.50
C MET A 476 -16.02 6.66 12.79
N ALA A 477 -17.36 6.59 12.74
CA ALA A 477 -18.16 6.45 13.97
C ALA A 477 -17.80 5.19 14.79
N PRO A 478 -17.56 4.02 14.17
CA PRO A 478 -17.12 2.84 14.92
C PRO A 478 -15.79 3.07 15.65
N ALA A 479 -14.93 3.98 15.17
CA ALA A 479 -13.65 4.28 15.80
C ALA A 479 -13.76 5.10 17.08
N TYR A 480 -14.80 5.93 17.18
CA TYR A 480 -15.11 6.70 18.39
C TYR A 480 -15.97 5.91 19.39
N ASN A 481 -16.45 4.73 19.01
CA ASN A 481 -17.48 4.03 19.76
C ASN A 481 -16.99 3.34 21.03
N GLY A 482 -17.99 2.79 21.73
CA GLY A 482 -18.01 2.11 23.03
C GLY A 482 -17.56 0.64 23.08
N HIS A 483 -17.25 0.02 21.93
CA HIS A 483 -17.09 -1.42 21.82
C HIS A 483 -15.96 -1.87 20.90
N SER A 484 -15.17 -2.85 21.35
CA SER A 484 -14.26 -3.62 20.48
C SER A 484 -14.93 -4.94 20.08
N PRO A 485 -14.98 -5.32 18.79
CA PRO A 485 -15.57 -6.58 18.34
C PRO A 485 -14.84 -7.82 18.89
N PHE A 486 -13.62 -7.67 19.41
CA PHE A 486 -12.87 -8.76 20.03
C PHE A 486 -13.36 -9.14 21.44
N ASN A 487 -14.29 -8.36 22.01
CA ASN A 487 -14.98 -8.67 23.26
C ASN A 487 -16.32 -9.38 23.06
N ASP A 488 -16.71 -9.67 21.82
CA ASP A 488 -17.97 -10.38 21.56
C ASP A 488 -17.98 -11.75 22.26
N PRO A 489 -19.11 -12.19 22.85
CA PRO A 489 -19.19 -13.45 23.62
C PRO A 489 -18.74 -14.70 22.84
N ASP A 490 -18.86 -14.67 21.51
CA ASP A 490 -18.50 -15.78 20.62
C ASP A 490 -17.05 -15.67 20.11
N TYR A 491 -16.28 -14.65 20.54
CA TYR A 491 -14.88 -14.51 20.15
C TYR A 491 -14.03 -15.60 20.84
N PRO A 492 -13.10 -16.28 20.13
CA PRO A 492 -12.37 -17.45 20.63
C PRO A 492 -11.37 -17.16 21.76
N LEU A 493 -11.27 -15.92 22.23
CA LEU A 493 -10.42 -15.50 23.35
C LEU A 493 -11.19 -14.62 24.35
N PRO A 494 -12.32 -15.09 24.93
CA PRO A 494 -13.23 -14.26 25.72
C PRO A 494 -12.67 -13.87 27.12
N GLY A 495 -11.49 -14.39 27.48
CA GLY A 495 -10.83 -14.11 28.76
C GLY A 495 -9.94 -12.85 28.74
N THR A 496 -9.76 -12.21 27.59
CA THR A 496 -9.10 -10.91 27.47
C THR A 496 -10.17 -9.84 27.28
N ASP A 497 -10.14 -8.82 28.13
CA ASP A 497 -10.96 -7.62 27.93
C ASP A 497 -10.18 -6.62 27.06
N TRP A 498 -10.51 -6.60 25.76
CA TRP A 498 -10.05 -5.61 24.78
C TRP A 498 -10.79 -4.28 24.87
N SER A 499 -11.61 -4.13 25.89
CA SER A 499 -12.23 -2.89 26.28
C SER A 499 -11.54 -2.29 27.51
N TRP A 500 -10.43 -2.85 27.98
CA TRP A 500 -9.63 -2.23 29.03
C TRP A 500 -9.13 -0.84 28.59
N GLY A 501 -9.55 0.22 29.30
CA GLY A 501 -9.41 1.62 28.86
C GLY A 501 -10.73 2.28 28.41
N TYR A 502 -11.85 1.54 28.37
CA TYR A 502 -13.18 2.07 28.01
C TYR A 502 -13.83 3.03 28.99
N ASP A 503 -13.33 3.15 30.22
CA ASP A 503 -13.82 4.14 31.18
C ASP A 503 -13.44 5.54 30.66
N GLY A 504 -14.20 6.05 29.69
CA GLY A 504 -13.91 7.30 28.96
C GLY A 504 -14.18 7.30 27.45
N GLY A 505 -14.72 6.23 26.84
CA GLY A 505 -15.05 6.21 25.41
C GLY A 505 -15.93 7.40 24.97
N ASN A 506 -15.72 7.89 23.75
CA ASN A 506 -16.36 9.11 23.25
C ASN A 506 -17.33 8.81 22.09
N PRO A 507 -18.40 8.02 22.29
CA PRO A 507 -19.25 7.54 21.19
C PRO A 507 -19.90 8.70 20.46
N LEU A 508 -19.93 8.59 19.13
CA LEU A 508 -20.56 9.53 18.21
C LEU A 508 -21.70 8.82 17.46
N GLU A 509 -22.89 9.43 17.46
CA GLU A 509 -24.00 9.02 16.58
C GLU A 509 -23.62 9.10 15.09
N ARG A 510 -22.75 10.04 14.72
CA ARG A 510 -22.25 10.21 13.36
C ARG A 510 -20.83 10.80 13.38
N ALA A 511 -19.91 10.19 12.63
CA ALA A 511 -18.59 10.74 12.39
C ALA A 511 -18.17 10.42 10.96
N GLU A 512 -18.38 11.36 10.05
CA GLU A 512 -18.10 11.17 8.63
C GLU A 512 -17.06 12.17 8.14
N ARG A 513 -16.10 11.70 7.35
CA ARG A 513 -15.18 12.54 6.60
C ARG A 513 -15.38 12.34 5.11
N TRP A 514 -15.66 13.42 4.40
CA TRP A 514 -15.83 13.43 2.96
C TRP A 514 -14.68 14.18 2.32
N ALA A 515 -14.10 13.64 1.25
CA ALA A 515 -13.11 14.32 0.43
C ALA A 515 -13.56 14.32 -1.03
N LEU A 516 -13.79 15.51 -1.59
CA LEU A 516 -14.00 15.70 -3.02
C LEU A 516 -12.69 16.19 -3.62
N VAL A 517 -12.07 15.38 -4.47
CA VAL A 517 -10.83 15.75 -5.17
C VAL A 517 -11.15 16.13 -6.60
N LEU A 518 -10.83 17.36 -6.96
CA LEU A 518 -11.03 17.88 -8.29
C LEU A 518 -9.71 17.83 -9.06
N PRO A 519 -9.63 17.08 -10.18
CA PRO A 519 -8.42 16.99 -10.98
C PRO A 519 -7.95 18.38 -11.40
N GLY A 520 -6.65 18.64 -11.19
CA GLY A 520 -5.94 19.60 -12.03
C GLY A 520 -5.30 18.87 -13.21
N THR A 521 -5.07 19.54 -14.34
CA THR A 521 -4.17 19.02 -15.39
C THR A 521 -2.80 19.64 -15.19
N ALA A 522 -1.73 18.84 -15.12
CA ALA A 522 -0.37 19.34 -14.98
C ALA A 522 -0.13 20.51 -15.96
N PRO A 523 0.37 21.67 -15.48
CA PRO A 523 0.99 21.91 -14.16
C PRO A 523 0.02 22.24 -13.02
N ALA A 524 -1.30 22.32 -13.26
CA ALA A 524 -2.28 22.62 -12.23
C ALA A 524 -2.46 21.44 -11.25
N MET A 525 -2.33 21.74 -9.96
CA MET A 525 -2.59 20.80 -8.88
C MET A 525 -4.11 20.59 -8.67
N PRO A 526 -4.51 19.45 -8.10
CA PRO A 526 -5.90 19.26 -7.73
C PRO A 526 -6.34 20.22 -6.62
N ALA A 527 -7.62 20.53 -6.63
CA ALA A 527 -8.30 21.22 -5.54
C ALA A 527 -9.10 20.22 -4.72
N PHE A 528 -9.26 20.47 -3.43
CA PHE A 528 -9.98 19.58 -2.53
C PHE A 528 -11.14 20.32 -1.88
N TYR A 529 -12.23 19.61 -1.63
CA TYR A 529 -13.18 19.96 -0.58
C TYR A 529 -13.16 18.87 0.47
N LEU A 530 -12.94 19.24 1.73
CA LEU A 530 -12.91 18.30 2.85
C LEU A 530 -14.05 18.67 3.80
N LEU A 531 -14.91 17.71 4.12
CA LEU A 531 -16.00 17.88 5.08
C LEU A 531 -15.91 16.86 6.19
N ASP A 532 -15.77 17.32 7.43
CA ASP A 532 -16.11 16.53 8.60
C ASP A 532 -17.55 16.84 9.03
N ASP A 533 -18.41 15.83 9.15
CA ASP A 533 -19.77 15.92 9.72
C ASP A 533 -19.88 15.02 10.93
N LEU A 534 -19.94 15.66 12.10
CA LEU A 534 -19.80 15.06 13.40
C LEU A 534 -21.05 15.35 14.23
N ARG A 535 -21.53 14.32 14.92
CA ARG A 535 -22.58 14.45 15.92
C ARG A 535 -22.35 13.42 17.01
N LYS A 536 -22.18 13.91 18.23
CA LYS A 536 -22.08 13.09 19.42
C LYS A 536 -23.45 12.54 19.81
N ASP A 537 -24.36 13.42 20.19
CA ASP A 537 -25.74 13.09 20.54
C ASP A 537 -26.68 14.28 20.26
N ALA A 538 -27.82 14.38 20.95
CA ALA A 538 -28.80 15.46 20.79
C ALA A 538 -28.43 16.79 21.51
N GLN A 539 -27.32 16.83 22.26
CA GLN A 539 -26.85 17.99 23.01
C GLN A 539 -25.71 18.70 22.28
N ALA A 540 -25.41 19.92 22.74
CA ALA A 540 -24.31 20.70 22.18
C ALA A 540 -22.99 20.35 22.89
N HIS A 541 -21.98 20.00 22.09
CA HIS A 541 -20.65 19.58 22.53
C HIS A 541 -19.56 20.46 21.94
N ASP A 542 -18.37 20.39 22.51
CA ASP A 542 -17.20 21.10 22.00
C ASP A 542 -16.47 20.21 20.99
N TYR A 543 -16.40 20.64 19.74
CA TYR A 543 -15.70 19.94 18.68
C TYR A 543 -14.44 20.72 18.32
N GLU A 544 -13.37 20.00 18.03
CA GLU A 544 -12.11 20.57 17.59
C GLU A 544 -11.59 19.84 16.36
N TRP A 545 -11.56 20.51 15.21
CA TRP A 545 -10.93 19.99 14.00
C TRP A 545 -9.43 20.25 14.03
N ARG A 546 -8.63 19.29 13.56
CA ARG A 546 -7.16 19.38 13.60
C ARG A 546 -6.49 19.03 12.28
N GLN A 547 -5.38 19.72 12.03
CA GLN A 547 -4.41 19.37 10.99
C GLN A 547 -2.99 19.54 11.51
N HIS A 548 -2.21 18.46 11.40
CA HIS A 548 -0.78 18.48 11.63
C HIS A 548 -0.03 18.80 10.33
N PHE A 549 0.96 19.66 10.41
CA PHE A 549 1.82 20.02 9.29
C PHE A 549 3.26 20.25 9.74
N GLY A 550 4.21 20.17 8.81
CA GLY A 550 5.64 20.24 9.13
C GLY A 550 6.02 21.50 9.89
N GLU A 551 6.83 21.37 10.95
CA GLU A 551 7.22 22.49 11.81
C GLU A 551 7.89 23.65 11.05
N SER A 552 8.62 23.35 9.97
CA SER A 552 9.29 24.32 9.12
C SER A 552 8.37 25.12 8.19
N ILE A 553 7.08 24.76 8.08
CA ILE A 553 6.15 25.41 7.16
C ILE A 553 5.61 26.70 7.76
N GLY A 554 5.69 27.80 6.99
CA GLY A 554 5.14 29.09 7.36
C GLY A 554 3.63 29.04 7.46
N PHE A 555 3.06 29.68 8.48
CA PHE A 555 1.62 29.74 8.71
C PHE A 555 1.13 31.19 8.75
N SER A 556 -0.01 31.45 8.11
CA SER A 556 -0.79 32.68 8.32
C SER A 556 -2.28 32.36 8.24
N ALA A 557 -3.11 33.12 8.96
CA ALA A 557 -4.56 32.99 8.86
C ALA A 557 -5.24 34.36 8.93
N ALA A 558 -6.24 34.57 8.07
CA ALA A 558 -7.04 35.78 8.02
C ALA A 558 -8.39 35.52 7.35
N GLY A 559 -9.47 36.10 7.88
CA GLY A 559 -10.78 36.11 7.23
C GLY A 559 -11.39 34.72 6.94
N GLY A 560 -11.05 33.70 7.74
CA GLY A 560 -11.51 32.32 7.53
C GLY A 560 -10.65 31.50 6.57
N ARG A 561 -9.57 32.08 6.05
CA ARG A 561 -8.54 31.37 5.30
C ARG A 561 -7.32 31.14 6.18
N TYR A 562 -6.69 29.97 6.08
CA TYR A 562 -5.29 29.80 6.45
C TYR A 562 -4.43 29.46 5.24
N THR A 563 -3.17 29.83 5.30
CA THR A 563 -2.15 29.56 4.30
C THR A 563 -0.96 28.88 4.98
N LEU A 564 -0.60 27.70 4.46
CA LEU A 564 0.64 27.00 4.77
C LEU A 564 1.60 27.19 3.60
N ALA A 565 2.75 27.82 3.79
CA ALA A 565 3.64 28.19 2.70
C ALA A 565 5.11 27.85 2.96
N SER A 566 5.79 27.42 1.89
CA SER A 566 7.24 27.28 1.82
C SER A 566 7.78 27.97 0.55
N ALA A 567 9.09 27.85 0.29
CA ALA A 567 9.69 28.31 -0.95
C ALA A 567 9.23 27.49 -2.18
N ASN A 568 8.79 26.24 -1.98
CA ASN A 568 8.45 25.30 -3.05
C ASN A 568 6.97 25.36 -3.47
N GLY A 569 6.10 25.91 -2.62
CA GLY A 569 4.68 26.03 -2.90
C GLY A 569 3.88 26.37 -1.65
N ARG A 570 2.56 26.42 -1.78
CA ARG A 570 1.65 26.65 -0.64
C ARG A 570 0.34 25.90 -0.75
N LEU A 571 -0.28 25.65 0.41
CA LEU A 571 -1.68 25.28 0.57
C LEU A 571 -2.45 26.52 1.04
N ASP A 572 -3.43 26.95 0.25
CA ASP A 572 -4.44 27.92 0.68
C ASP A 572 -5.75 27.19 1.01
N ALA A 573 -6.28 27.41 2.20
CA ALA A 573 -7.43 26.68 2.72
C ALA A 573 -8.51 27.62 3.27
N ASP A 574 -9.68 27.62 2.64
CA ASP A 574 -10.84 28.43 3.01
C ASP A 574 -11.86 27.63 3.84
N LEU A 575 -12.21 28.13 5.03
CA LEU A 575 -13.29 27.58 5.86
C LEU A 575 -14.65 28.03 5.32
N LEU A 576 -15.38 27.12 4.70
CA LEU A 576 -16.71 27.38 4.14
C LEU A 576 -17.82 27.18 5.17
N TRP A 577 -17.62 26.29 6.15
CA TRP A 577 -18.54 26.03 7.27
C TRP A 577 -17.75 25.50 8.49
N PRO A 578 -18.00 25.96 9.74
CA PRO A 578 -18.98 26.97 10.16
C PRO A 578 -18.56 28.36 9.67
N ALA A 579 -19.25 29.43 10.08
CA ALA A 579 -18.77 30.79 9.77
C ALA A 579 -17.37 30.95 10.35
N PRO A 580 -16.43 31.60 9.66
CA PRO A 580 -15.15 31.92 10.25
C PRO A 580 -15.27 32.62 11.62
N THR A 581 -16.35 33.38 11.83
CA THR A 581 -16.70 34.06 13.09
C THR A 581 -17.36 33.16 14.13
N GLU A 582 -17.83 31.97 13.75
CA GLU A 582 -18.45 30.97 14.62
C GLU A 582 -17.43 29.93 15.13
N ALA A 583 -16.21 29.94 14.58
CA ALA A 583 -15.12 29.07 15.01
C ALA A 583 -14.02 29.85 15.73
N SER A 584 -13.41 29.22 16.74
CA SER A 584 -12.17 29.69 17.34
C SER A 584 -10.97 28.97 16.72
N TRP A 585 -9.87 29.70 16.58
CA TRP A 585 -8.67 29.21 15.91
C TRP A 585 -7.50 29.26 16.88
N SER A 586 -6.72 28.19 16.93
CA SER A 586 -5.46 28.19 17.65
C SER A 586 -4.40 27.39 16.90
N LEU A 587 -3.15 27.67 17.23
CA LEU A 587 -2.00 27.04 16.62
C LEU A 587 -1.03 26.66 17.72
N GLY A 588 -0.69 25.37 17.78
CA GLY A 588 0.25 24.81 18.74
C GLY A 588 1.45 24.17 18.06
N THR A 589 2.49 23.94 18.84
CA THR A 589 3.52 22.95 18.53
C THR A 589 3.06 21.58 18.99
N TYR A 590 3.53 20.54 18.34
CA TYR A 590 3.32 19.16 18.76
C TYR A 590 4.67 18.44 18.71
N ASP A 591 5.14 18.06 19.89
CA ASP A 591 6.31 17.21 20.08
C ASP A 591 5.83 15.76 20.02
N ASN A 592 6.29 15.02 19.02
CA ASN A 592 5.87 13.63 18.80
C ASN A 592 6.60 12.65 19.74
N GLY A 593 7.58 13.13 20.52
CA GLY A 593 8.34 12.34 21.48
C GLY A 593 9.18 11.22 20.86
N ASN A 594 9.42 11.25 19.54
CA ASN A 594 10.10 10.18 18.81
C ASN A 594 11.17 10.73 17.84
N SER A 595 11.62 9.90 16.89
CA SER A 595 12.64 10.26 15.91
C SER A 595 12.12 10.98 14.67
N ASP A 596 10.80 11.10 14.50
CA ASP A 596 10.21 11.81 13.38
C ASP A 596 10.27 13.33 13.55
N PRO A 597 10.16 14.11 12.46
CA PRO A 597 10.08 15.56 12.57
C PRO A 597 8.86 15.98 13.39
N ASN A 598 9.06 16.95 14.29
CA ASN A 598 7.96 17.59 15.00
C ASN A 598 6.99 18.27 14.05
N SER A 599 5.76 18.47 14.53
CA SER A 599 4.69 19.11 13.78
C SER A 599 4.18 20.36 14.47
N ARG A 600 3.44 21.17 13.71
CA ARG A 600 2.54 22.18 14.25
C ARG A 600 1.12 21.71 14.02
N VAL A 601 0.24 22.01 14.97
CA VAL A 601 -1.17 21.61 14.93
C VAL A 601 -2.06 22.83 14.86
N LEU A 602 -2.75 22.98 13.73
CA LEU A 602 -3.84 23.93 13.58
C LEU A 602 -5.09 23.32 14.22
N ARG A 603 -5.75 24.07 15.11
CA ARG A 603 -6.99 23.66 15.78
C ARG A 603 -8.09 24.66 15.46
N VAL A 604 -9.25 24.15 15.03
CA VAL A 604 -10.44 24.95 14.73
C VAL A 604 -11.60 24.39 15.53
N ALA A 605 -12.02 25.11 16.57
CA ALA A 605 -13.02 24.64 17.50
C ALA A 605 -14.37 25.34 17.32
N GLN A 606 -15.45 24.61 17.58
CA GLN A 606 -16.83 25.13 17.60
C GLN A 606 -17.65 24.39 18.66
N ARG A 607 -18.71 25.03 19.17
CA ARG A 607 -19.71 24.37 20.02
C ARG A 607 -21.00 24.19 19.24
N ALA A 608 -21.42 22.94 19.02
CA ALA A 608 -22.58 22.63 18.16
C ALA A 608 -23.28 21.33 18.58
N VAL A 609 -24.49 21.11 18.10
CA VAL A 609 -25.14 19.77 18.13
C VAL A 609 -24.62 18.94 16.95
N ASP A 610 -24.79 19.46 15.74
CA ASP A 610 -24.19 18.93 14.51
C ASP A 610 -23.00 19.80 14.11
N ALA A 611 -21.78 19.37 14.42
CA ALA A 611 -20.57 20.07 14.02
C ALA A 611 -20.19 19.69 12.60
N ARG A 612 -19.94 20.71 11.77
CA ARG A 612 -19.47 20.53 10.39
C ARG A 612 -18.27 21.40 10.11
N TYR A 613 -17.27 20.84 9.44
CA TYR A 613 -16.09 21.56 8.99
C TYR A 613 -15.93 21.36 7.48
N LEU A 614 -16.49 22.27 6.68
CA LEU A 614 -16.31 22.24 5.23
C LEU A 614 -15.18 23.17 4.83
N TRP A 615 -14.11 22.59 4.30
CA TRP A 615 -12.94 23.27 3.79
C TRP A 615 -12.88 23.22 2.27
N GLN A 616 -12.29 24.24 1.66
CA GLN A 616 -11.82 24.20 0.28
C GLN A 616 -10.32 24.47 0.24
N TRP A 617 -9.56 23.55 -0.35
CA TRP A 617 -8.10 23.61 -0.42
C TRP A 617 -7.62 23.78 -1.85
N GLU A 618 -6.66 24.69 -2.04
CA GLU A 618 -5.87 24.86 -3.25
C GLU A 618 -4.39 24.64 -2.98
N LEU A 619 -3.77 23.79 -3.80
CA LEU A 619 -2.31 23.66 -3.84
C LEU A 619 -1.77 24.53 -4.96
N LEU A 620 -0.89 25.46 -4.62
CA LEU A 620 -0.43 26.49 -5.54
C LEU A 620 1.10 26.51 -5.59
N ALA A 621 1.64 26.38 -6.80
CA ALA A 621 3.06 26.58 -7.05
C ALA A 621 3.47 28.04 -6.73
N PRO A 622 4.77 28.32 -6.54
CA PRO A 622 5.25 29.65 -6.19
C PRO A 622 4.80 30.71 -7.22
N GLY A 623 4.29 31.83 -6.72
CA GLY A 623 3.82 32.94 -7.56
C GLY A 623 2.44 32.76 -8.21
N VAL A 624 1.80 31.58 -8.10
CA VAL A 624 0.44 31.38 -8.61
C VAL A 624 -0.57 32.02 -7.63
N PRO A 625 -1.46 32.92 -8.08
CA PRO A 625 -2.49 33.51 -7.24
C PRO A 625 -3.66 32.53 -7.01
N SER A 626 -4.26 32.58 -5.82
CA SER A 626 -5.50 31.87 -5.53
C SER A 626 -6.65 32.50 -6.30
N GLN A 627 -7.63 31.70 -6.73
CA GLN A 627 -8.81 32.26 -7.39
C GLN A 627 -9.75 32.96 -6.37
N PRO A 628 -10.58 33.91 -6.82
CA PRO A 628 -11.64 34.47 -5.98
C PRO A 628 -12.66 33.40 -5.60
N LEU A 629 -13.08 33.42 -4.34
CA LEU A 629 -14.12 32.54 -3.78
C LEU A 629 -15.26 33.40 -3.23
N SER A 630 -16.48 33.07 -3.62
CA SER A 630 -17.71 33.64 -3.07
C SER A 630 -18.49 32.54 -2.38
N VAL A 631 -19.01 32.82 -1.19
CA VAL A 631 -19.81 31.87 -0.41
C VAL A 631 -21.14 32.51 -0.05
N GLN A 632 -22.23 31.88 -0.48
CA GLN A 632 -23.60 32.21 -0.12
C GLN A 632 -24.14 31.10 0.78
N ARG A 633 -24.59 31.46 1.98
CA ARG A 633 -25.16 30.52 2.95
C ARG A 633 -26.67 30.64 2.99
N PHE A 634 -27.33 29.55 3.33
CA PHE A 634 -28.77 29.47 3.46
C PHE A 634 -29.19 28.43 4.50
N ALA A 635 -30.48 28.36 4.79
CA ALA A 635 -31.02 27.35 5.68
C ALA A 635 -30.76 25.96 5.10
N GLY A 636 -30.01 25.12 5.83
CA GLY A 636 -29.71 23.76 5.41
C GLY A 636 -28.51 23.59 4.46
N GLY A 637 -27.72 24.63 4.15
CA GLY A 637 -26.49 24.45 3.35
C GLY A 637 -25.80 25.74 2.88
N LEU A 638 -24.98 25.61 1.83
CA LEU A 638 -24.30 26.72 1.17
C LEU A 638 -24.04 26.47 -0.33
N ARG A 639 -23.87 27.58 -1.08
CA ARG A 639 -23.32 27.64 -2.45
C ARG A 639 -21.98 28.35 -2.40
N ALA A 640 -20.92 27.72 -2.88
CA ALA A 640 -19.58 28.27 -3.01
C ALA A 640 -19.19 28.34 -4.48
N THR A 641 -18.94 29.54 -4.98
CA THR A 641 -18.56 29.80 -6.38
C THR A 641 -17.12 30.28 -6.44
N ARG A 642 -16.33 29.66 -7.31
CA ARG A 642 -14.94 30.02 -7.57
C ARG A 642 -14.73 30.29 -9.06
N GLY A 643 -13.95 31.32 -9.37
CA GLY A 643 -13.71 31.78 -10.74
C GLY A 643 -14.67 32.89 -11.20
N ALA A 644 -14.63 33.21 -12.50
CA ALA A 644 -15.38 34.30 -13.10
C ALA A 644 -16.52 33.78 -14.00
N ALA A 645 -17.46 34.65 -14.40
CA ALA A 645 -18.54 34.27 -15.30
C ALA A 645 -18.01 33.65 -16.62
N GLY A 646 -18.50 32.46 -16.97
CA GLY A 646 -18.07 31.69 -18.13
C GLY A 646 -16.85 30.78 -17.90
N ALA A 647 -16.18 30.86 -16.75
CA ALA A 647 -15.14 29.93 -16.31
C ALA A 647 -15.22 29.81 -14.79
N ARG A 648 -16.29 29.12 -14.34
CA ARG A 648 -16.67 29.03 -12.93
C ARG A 648 -16.83 27.59 -12.48
N ARG A 649 -16.57 27.38 -11.20
CA ARG A 649 -16.84 26.14 -10.50
C ARG A 649 -17.73 26.45 -9.31
N GLU A 650 -18.82 25.71 -9.19
CA GLU A 650 -19.83 25.93 -8.16
C GLU A 650 -20.06 24.65 -7.37
N LEU A 651 -19.70 24.68 -6.09
CA LEU A 651 -20.07 23.64 -5.13
C LEU A 651 -21.33 24.09 -4.38
N VAL A 652 -22.33 23.24 -4.31
CA VAL A 652 -23.44 23.33 -3.38
C VAL A 652 -23.31 22.17 -2.39
N ALA A 653 -23.28 22.48 -1.10
CA ALA A 653 -23.26 21.49 -0.03
C ALA A 653 -24.50 21.67 0.84
N ALA A 654 -25.15 20.58 1.21
CA ALA A 654 -26.41 20.60 1.94
C ALA A 654 -26.46 19.58 3.08
N TRP A 655 -27.06 20.00 4.19
CA TRP A 655 -27.29 19.22 5.42
C TRP A 655 -28.77 18.87 5.60
N ALA A 656 -29.64 19.61 4.90
CA ALA A 656 -31.05 19.35 4.72
C ALA A 656 -31.40 19.74 3.28
N PRO A 657 -32.52 19.26 2.70
CA PRO A 657 -32.95 19.65 1.37
C PRO A 657 -33.00 21.18 1.23
N VAL A 658 -32.27 21.69 0.23
CA VAL A 658 -32.21 23.12 -0.06
C VAL A 658 -33.32 23.41 -1.05
N LEU A 659 -34.39 24.04 -0.56
CA LEU A 659 -35.58 24.37 -1.32
C LEU A 659 -35.86 25.86 -1.19
N ASN A 660 -36.25 26.50 -2.29
CA ASN A 660 -36.68 27.90 -2.35
C ASN A 660 -35.59 28.95 -2.06
N GLU A 661 -34.32 28.58 -2.17
CA GLU A 661 -33.21 29.54 -2.16
C GLU A 661 -33.02 30.14 -3.56
N PRO A 662 -32.76 31.46 -3.70
CA PRO A 662 -32.65 32.10 -5.00
C PRO A 662 -31.64 31.41 -5.92
N GLY A 663 -32.16 30.73 -6.95
CA GLY A 663 -31.35 30.05 -7.95
C GLY A 663 -30.67 28.77 -7.48
N VAL A 664 -31.10 28.11 -6.40
CA VAL A 664 -30.52 26.81 -5.98
C VAL A 664 -31.62 25.85 -5.54
N LEU A 665 -31.57 24.63 -6.08
CA LEU A 665 -32.26 23.47 -5.52
C LEU A 665 -31.25 22.32 -5.41
N LEU A 666 -31.05 21.82 -4.20
CA LEU A 666 -30.25 20.62 -3.96
C LEU A 666 -31.03 19.69 -3.02
N ALA A 667 -31.47 18.56 -3.58
CA ALA A 667 -32.04 17.46 -2.83
C ALA A 667 -31.01 16.34 -2.71
N GLY A 668 -29.87 16.64 -2.08
CA GLY A 668 -28.76 15.72 -1.90
C GLY A 668 -27.68 16.27 -0.98
N ARG A 669 -26.54 15.58 -0.85
CA ARG A 669 -25.44 16.01 0.01
C ARG A 669 -24.51 17.02 -0.66
N PHE A 670 -24.03 16.70 -1.86
CA PHE A 670 -23.17 17.55 -2.66
C PHE A 670 -23.69 17.67 -4.08
N GLY A 671 -23.72 18.89 -4.59
CA GLY A 671 -23.86 19.20 -6.00
C GLY A 671 -22.63 19.99 -6.45
N LEU A 672 -22.00 19.59 -7.56
CA LEU A 672 -20.90 20.34 -8.14
C LEU A 672 -21.22 20.59 -9.61
N VAL A 673 -21.05 21.82 -10.07
CA VAL A 673 -21.13 22.19 -11.48
C VAL A 673 -19.87 22.92 -11.87
N GLU A 674 -19.32 22.59 -13.02
CA GLU A 674 -18.21 23.31 -13.61
C GLU A 674 -18.54 23.72 -15.03
N GLU A 675 -18.41 25.01 -15.29
CA GLU A 675 -18.61 25.62 -16.59
C GLU A 675 -17.29 26.23 -17.06
N GLN A 676 -16.90 25.92 -18.29
CA GLN A 676 -15.78 26.55 -18.97
C GLN A 676 -16.24 27.13 -20.30
N ALA A 677 -15.64 28.26 -20.70
CA ALA A 677 -16.07 29.02 -21.86
C ALA A 677 -15.94 28.15 -23.12
N GLY A 678 -17.06 27.90 -23.79
CA GLY A 678 -17.10 27.08 -25.01
C GLY A 678 -17.04 25.56 -24.76
N ALA A 679 -17.11 25.10 -23.51
CA ALA A 679 -17.21 23.67 -23.16
C ALA A 679 -18.60 23.32 -22.61
N ALA A 680 -18.98 22.05 -22.72
CA ALA A 680 -20.18 21.53 -22.04
C ALA A 680 -19.97 21.58 -20.52
N ALA A 681 -21.02 21.97 -19.79
CA ALA A 681 -20.97 21.97 -18.33
C ALA A 681 -20.81 20.54 -17.81
N ARG A 682 -19.94 20.37 -16.82
CA ARG A 682 -19.76 19.12 -16.08
C ARG A 682 -20.51 19.22 -14.77
N SER A 683 -21.09 18.12 -14.31
CA SER A 683 -21.83 18.12 -13.07
C SER A 683 -21.71 16.83 -12.27
N LEU A 684 -21.87 16.92 -10.96
CA LEU A 684 -21.86 15.82 -10.02
C LEU A 684 -22.97 16.05 -8.99
N LEU A 685 -23.70 15.00 -8.67
CA LEU A 685 -24.63 14.92 -7.55
C LEU A 685 -24.24 13.69 -6.72
N VAL A 686 -24.13 13.86 -5.41
CA VAL A 686 -23.80 12.79 -4.47
C VAL A 686 -24.85 12.71 -3.38
N ASP A 687 -25.25 11.48 -3.06
CA ASP A 687 -26.23 11.15 -2.01
C ASP A 687 -27.50 12.01 -2.14
N GLY A 688 -28.11 11.97 -3.33
CA GLY A 688 -29.17 12.88 -3.70
C GLY A 688 -30.03 12.45 -4.87
N ARG A 689 -31.03 13.29 -5.18
CA ARG A 689 -32.02 13.09 -6.24
C ARG A 689 -32.03 14.20 -7.28
N GLU A 690 -31.68 15.43 -6.91
CA GLU A 690 -31.82 16.56 -7.81
C GLU A 690 -30.81 17.69 -7.51
N LEU A 691 -30.24 18.25 -8.58
CA LEU A 691 -29.40 19.44 -8.59
C LEU A 691 -29.91 20.41 -9.67
N ARG A 692 -30.37 21.59 -9.23
CA ARG A 692 -30.67 22.73 -10.12
C ARG A 692 -29.93 23.98 -9.66
N LEU A 693 -29.37 24.71 -10.63
CA LEU A 693 -28.78 26.02 -10.41
C LEU A 693 -29.41 27.02 -11.37
N ASP A 694 -29.85 28.16 -10.84
CA ASP A 694 -30.45 29.27 -11.57
C ASP A 694 -31.60 28.84 -12.51
N GLY A 695 -32.38 27.84 -12.08
CA GLY A 695 -33.53 27.26 -12.81
C GLY A 695 -33.18 26.12 -13.75
N GLN A 696 -31.91 25.96 -14.12
CA GLN A 696 -31.40 24.89 -14.98
C GLN A 696 -31.29 23.58 -14.19
N LEU A 697 -31.86 22.49 -14.72
CA LEU A 697 -31.59 21.15 -14.21
C LEU A 697 -30.22 20.68 -14.70
N TYR A 698 -29.40 20.20 -13.78
CA TYR A 698 -28.15 19.53 -14.12
C TYR A 698 -28.28 18.03 -14.00
N ILE A 699 -28.78 17.56 -12.85
CA ILE A 699 -28.94 16.13 -12.58
C ILE A 699 -30.27 15.93 -11.85
N GLY A 700 -31.12 15.07 -12.41
CA GLY A 700 -32.25 14.46 -11.73
C GLY A 700 -32.12 12.94 -11.79
N ILE A 701 -32.16 12.26 -10.64
CA ILE A 701 -32.10 10.79 -10.54
C ILE A 701 -33.10 10.25 -9.52
N GLN A 702 -33.64 9.05 -9.79
CA GLN A 702 -34.53 8.33 -8.88
C GLN A 702 -34.30 6.81 -8.93
N PRO A 703 -34.24 6.10 -7.79
CA PRO A 703 -34.18 6.62 -6.42
C PRO A 703 -32.90 7.45 -6.15
N ALA A 704 -32.72 7.93 -4.92
CA ALA A 704 -31.52 8.70 -4.55
C ALA A 704 -30.24 7.87 -4.75
N GLY A 705 -29.16 8.54 -5.15
CA GLY A 705 -27.85 7.93 -5.37
C GLY A 705 -26.82 8.99 -5.71
N TRP A 706 -25.84 8.62 -6.53
CA TRP A 706 -24.93 9.58 -7.17
C TRP A 706 -24.98 9.46 -8.69
N ALA A 707 -24.71 10.58 -9.36
CA ALA A 707 -24.51 10.67 -10.80
C ALA A 707 -23.48 11.75 -11.13
N CYS A 708 -22.72 11.56 -12.20
CA CYS A 708 -21.69 12.47 -12.67
C CYS A 708 -21.78 12.61 -14.19
N ALA A 709 -22.05 13.80 -14.69
CA ALA A 709 -21.90 14.13 -16.10
C ALA A 709 -20.50 14.71 -16.33
N ASP A 710 -19.63 13.92 -16.96
CA ASP A 710 -18.41 14.43 -17.57
C ASP A 710 -18.70 14.90 -19.01
N SER A 711 -17.67 15.36 -19.73
CA SER A 711 -17.85 15.93 -21.07
C SER A 711 -18.54 15.01 -22.08
N ASP A 712 -18.17 13.73 -22.14
CA ASP A 712 -18.67 12.77 -23.14
C ASP A 712 -19.42 11.57 -22.54
N THR A 713 -19.45 11.46 -21.21
CA THR A 713 -19.99 10.28 -20.52
C THR A 713 -20.73 10.70 -19.25
N VAL A 714 -21.92 10.13 -19.06
CA VAL A 714 -22.64 10.18 -17.80
C VAL A 714 -22.39 8.90 -17.02
N TRP A 715 -22.06 9.05 -15.75
CA TRP A 715 -21.81 7.95 -14.81
C TRP A 715 -22.89 7.92 -13.75
N LEU A 716 -23.40 6.73 -13.47
CA LEU A 716 -24.45 6.48 -12.49
C LEU A 716 -23.96 5.53 -11.41
N SER A 717 -24.47 5.73 -10.21
CA SER A 717 -24.28 4.79 -9.09
C SER A 717 -24.90 3.41 -9.31
N SER A 718 -25.93 3.34 -10.16
CA SER A 718 -26.66 2.12 -10.44
C SER A 718 -27.24 2.14 -11.85
N PRO A 719 -27.23 1.01 -12.59
CA PRO A 719 -27.87 0.93 -13.90
C PRO A 719 -29.41 0.91 -13.81
N GLN A 720 -29.99 0.93 -12.61
CA GLN A 720 -31.44 0.93 -12.37
C GLN A 720 -32.01 2.34 -12.13
N LEU A 721 -31.18 3.38 -12.03
CA LEU A 721 -31.66 4.75 -11.82
C LEU A 721 -32.48 5.24 -13.01
N ASP A 722 -33.68 5.76 -12.76
CA ASP A 722 -34.31 6.71 -13.67
C ASP A 722 -33.50 8.01 -13.61
N PHE A 723 -33.27 8.65 -14.77
CA PHE A 723 -32.44 9.85 -14.83
C PHE A 723 -32.91 10.83 -15.91
N GLU A 724 -32.65 12.11 -15.64
CA GLU A 724 -32.72 13.25 -16.56
C GLU A 724 -31.50 14.13 -16.25
N ILE A 725 -30.51 14.12 -17.12
CA ILE A 725 -29.20 14.73 -16.86
C ILE A 725 -28.81 15.63 -18.01
N TYR A 726 -28.47 16.89 -17.71
CA TYR A 726 -27.95 17.82 -18.69
C TYR A 726 -26.52 17.40 -19.07
N ALA A 727 -26.39 16.86 -20.28
CA ALA A 727 -25.13 16.35 -20.79
C ALA A 727 -25.15 16.42 -22.33
N PRO A 728 -25.12 17.63 -22.91
CA PRO A 728 -25.32 17.82 -24.35
C PRO A 728 -24.30 17.07 -25.20
N ALA A 729 -23.07 16.90 -24.68
CA ALA A 729 -21.99 16.20 -25.35
C ALA A 729 -21.87 14.71 -24.99
N ALA A 730 -22.72 14.17 -24.10
CA ALA A 730 -22.62 12.78 -23.68
C ALA A 730 -22.96 11.79 -24.82
N VAL A 731 -22.04 10.89 -25.12
CA VAL A 731 -22.21 9.80 -26.08
C VAL A 731 -22.45 8.45 -25.39
N ALA A 732 -22.24 8.37 -24.08
CA ALA A 732 -22.45 7.17 -23.29
C ALA A 732 -23.06 7.47 -21.91
N VAL A 733 -23.82 6.51 -21.39
CA VAL A 733 -24.26 6.46 -19.99
C VAL A 733 -23.79 5.12 -19.41
N MET A 734 -23.12 5.15 -18.27
CA MET A 734 -22.43 4.00 -17.67
C MET A 734 -22.77 3.88 -16.18
N ALA A 735 -22.91 2.66 -15.68
CA ALA A 735 -22.96 2.35 -14.26
C ALA A 735 -21.90 1.29 -13.93
N GLY A 736 -20.79 1.71 -13.32
CA GLY A 736 -19.57 0.92 -13.33
C GLY A 736 -19.17 0.59 -14.79
N ASP A 737 -18.86 -0.66 -15.07
CA ASP A 737 -18.56 -1.14 -16.43
C ASP A 737 -19.80 -1.48 -17.26
N THR A 738 -21.01 -1.22 -16.74
CA THR A 738 -22.27 -1.58 -17.40
C THR A 738 -22.80 -0.40 -18.20
N PRO A 739 -22.93 -0.51 -19.55
CA PRO A 739 -23.62 0.49 -20.34
C PRO A 739 -25.11 0.56 -19.99
N VAL A 740 -25.64 1.77 -19.91
CA VAL A 740 -27.06 2.04 -19.64
C VAL A 740 -27.67 2.67 -20.89
N SER A 741 -28.82 2.14 -21.33
CA SER A 741 -29.54 2.71 -22.47
C SER A 741 -30.14 4.07 -22.11
N PHE A 742 -30.06 5.01 -23.03
CA PHE A 742 -30.57 6.35 -22.87
C PHE A 742 -31.16 6.89 -24.17
N ALA A 743 -32.08 7.83 -24.04
CA ALA A 743 -32.59 8.66 -25.11
C ALA A 743 -32.12 10.12 -24.93
N ARG A 744 -32.26 10.93 -25.98
CA ARG A 744 -31.94 12.36 -25.95
C ARG A 744 -33.20 13.20 -26.03
N GLU A 745 -33.34 14.12 -25.09
CA GLU A 745 -34.39 15.14 -25.06
C GLU A 745 -33.72 16.52 -25.05
N GLY A 746 -33.46 17.04 -26.25
CA GLY A 746 -32.64 18.25 -26.40
C GLY A 746 -31.20 18.03 -25.91
N ASP A 747 -30.77 18.86 -24.97
CA ASP A 747 -29.44 18.79 -24.34
C ASP A 747 -29.37 17.80 -23.16
N TYR A 748 -30.46 17.10 -22.87
CA TYR A 748 -30.55 16.13 -21.78
C TYR A 748 -30.44 14.70 -22.28
N VAL A 749 -29.80 13.87 -21.46
CA VAL A 749 -29.90 12.42 -21.55
C VAL A 749 -30.91 11.92 -20.52
N VAL A 750 -31.85 11.10 -20.98
CA VAL A 750 -32.90 10.51 -20.15
C VAL A 750 -32.90 9.00 -20.27
N ARG A 751 -33.44 8.30 -19.28
CA ARG A 751 -33.65 6.85 -19.42
C ARG A 751 -34.60 6.57 -20.59
N GLY A 752 -34.20 5.69 -21.48
CA GLY A 752 -35.04 5.29 -22.62
C GLY A 752 -34.40 4.22 -23.48
N ASP A 753 -35.25 3.47 -24.17
CA ASP A 753 -34.82 2.56 -25.23
C ASP A 753 -34.29 3.37 -26.41
N TRP A 754 -33.21 2.90 -27.01
CA TRP A 754 -32.49 3.59 -28.08
C TRP A 754 -33.39 3.78 -29.31
N THR A 755 -34.07 4.92 -29.44
CA THR A 755 -34.94 5.22 -30.59
C THR A 755 -34.27 6.22 -31.52
N THR A 756 -33.61 5.69 -32.55
CA THR A 756 -33.11 6.38 -33.76
C THR A 756 -32.10 7.52 -33.59
N SER A 757 -30.95 7.32 -34.24
CA SER A 757 -29.82 8.24 -34.37
C SER A 757 -30.23 9.70 -34.66
N PRO A 758 -29.86 10.68 -33.80
CA PRO A 758 -29.57 12.01 -34.29
C PRO A 758 -28.28 11.95 -35.11
N ALA A 759 -28.16 12.77 -36.13
CA ALA A 759 -26.96 12.87 -36.97
C ALA A 759 -25.71 12.91 -36.08
N GLY A 760 -24.81 11.94 -36.28
CA GLY A 760 -23.59 11.84 -35.50
C GLY A 760 -22.81 13.15 -35.54
N PRO A 761 -22.04 13.47 -34.49
CA PRO A 761 -21.14 14.61 -34.50
C PRO A 761 -20.26 14.53 -35.74
N ALA A 762 -19.98 15.68 -36.37
CA ALA A 762 -19.00 15.76 -37.44
C ALA A 762 -17.75 15.02 -36.97
N ALA A 763 -17.39 13.97 -37.72
CA ALA A 763 -16.30 13.08 -37.34
C ALA A 763 -15.05 13.93 -37.02
N PRO A 764 -14.32 13.62 -35.94
CA PRO A 764 -12.96 14.14 -35.79
C PRO A 764 -12.19 13.83 -37.08
N PRO A 765 -11.20 14.66 -37.47
CA PRO A 765 -10.51 14.50 -38.74
C PRO A 765 -10.13 13.03 -38.95
N ALA A 766 -10.53 12.50 -40.09
CA ALA A 766 -10.56 11.07 -40.33
C ALA A 766 -9.14 10.50 -40.46
N VAL A 767 -8.55 10.16 -39.32
CA VAL A 767 -7.21 9.59 -39.23
C VAL A 767 -7.33 8.08 -39.08
N TRP A 768 -6.51 7.34 -39.81
CA TRP A 768 -6.40 5.90 -39.62
C TRP A 768 -5.79 5.59 -38.25
N SER A 769 -6.44 4.73 -37.46
CA SER A 769 -5.90 4.21 -36.20
C SER A 769 -5.56 2.72 -36.34
N LEU A 770 -4.53 2.28 -35.60
CA LEU A 770 -4.10 0.89 -35.54
C LEU A 770 -3.73 0.57 -34.08
N VAL A 771 -4.48 -0.33 -33.45
CA VAL A 771 -4.28 -0.72 -32.05
C VAL A 771 -4.17 -2.25 -31.95
N GLY A 772 -3.17 -2.74 -31.21
CA GLY A 772 -3.05 -4.16 -30.86
C GLY A 772 -3.99 -4.51 -29.71
N VAL A 773 -4.73 -5.60 -29.83
CA VAL A 773 -5.66 -6.10 -28.80
C VAL A 773 -5.11 -7.43 -28.28
N ALA A 774 -4.86 -7.50 -26.97
CA ALA A 774 -4.36 -8.70 -26.31
C ALA A 774 -5.43 -9.82 -26.28
N GLY A 775 -4.99 -11.08 -26.43
CA GLY A 775 -5.84 -12.27 -26.41
C GLY A 775 -5.12 -13.51 -26.96
N ALA A 776 -5.73 -14.70 -26.83
CA ALA A 776 -5.14 -15.98 -27.25
C ALA A 776 -4.79 -16.06 -28.74
N ALA A 777 -5.49 -15.29 -29.59
CA ALA A 777 -5.09 -14.98 -30.95
C ALA A 777 -4.87 -13.45 -31.05
N PRO A 778 -3.67 -12.96 -31.40
CA PRO A 778 -3.41 -11.53 -31.50
C PRO A 778 -4.33 -10.87 -32.54
N ARG A 779 -4.96 -9.76 -32.16
CA ARG A 779 -5.89 -9.02 -33.03
C ARG A 779 -5.43 -7.58 -33.21
N LEU A 780 -5.67 -7.03 -34.39
CA LEU A 780 -5.48 -5.61 -34.70
C LEU A 780 -6.83 -4.97 -34.96
N ARG A 781 -7.11 -3.89 -34.24
CA ARG A 781 -8.22 -2.99 -34.54
C ARG A 781 -7.73 -1.90 -35.48
N VAL A 782 -8.37 -1.78 -36.63
CA VAL A 782 -8.14 -0.77 -37.67
C VAL A 782 -9.39 0.09 -37.75
N ALA A 783 -9.28 1.40 -37.60
CA ALA A 783 -10.41 2.32 -37.82
C ALA A 783 -10.03 3.41 -38.82
N GLY A 784 -10.96 3.81 -39.70
CA GLY A 784 -10.73 4.93 -40.62
C GLY A 784 -11.90 5.27 -41.54
N PRO A 785 -11.74 6.32 -42.38
CA PRO A 785 -12.81 6.89 -43.22
C PRO A 785 -13.29 6.00 -44.37
N GLY A 786 -12.62 4.88 -44.64
CA GLY A 786 -12.88 4.04 -45.81
C GLY A 786 -12.47 4.69 -47.14
N GLY A 787 -12.63 3.96 -48.25
CA GLY A 787 -12.41 4.46 -49.62
C GLY A 787 -10.95 4.54 -50.10
N ALA A 788 -9.95 4.48 -49.22
CA ALA A 788 -8.54 4.33 -49.58
C ALA A 788 -8.10 2.85 -49.56
N ALA A 789 -7.15 2.47 -50.41
CA ALA A 789 -6.51 1.15 -50.32
C ALA A 789 -5.72 1.06 -49.01
N VAL A 790 -6.06 0.08 -48.16
CA VAL A 790 -5.41 -0.18 -46.87
C VAL A 790 -4.52 -1.41 -47.01
N GLN A 791 -3.28 -1.30 -46.54
CA GLN A 791 -2.38 -2.44 -46.35
C GLN A 791 -2.02 -2.57 -44.87
N VAL A 792 -2.20 -3.75 -44.30
CA VAL A 792 -1.77 -4.08 -42.93
C VAL A 792 -0.77 -5.23 -42.97
N GLU A 793 0.45 -4.99 -42.51
CA GLU A 793 1.57 -5.93 -42.57
C GLU A 793 2.21 -6.13 -41.19
N LEU A 794 2.68 -7.35 -40.91
CA LEU A 794 3.39 -7.73 -39.70
C LEU A 794 4.89 -7.86 -39.96
N PHE A 795 5.71 -7.46 -38.99
CA PHE A 795 7.16 -7.51 -39.01
C PHE A 795 7.69 -8.15 -37.73
N ASP A 796 8.77 -8.91 -37.85
CA ASP A 796 9.53 -9.40 -36.70
C ASP A 796 10.46 -8.30 -36.13
N LEU A 797 11.15 -8.61 -35.02
CA LEU A 797 12.10 -7.69 -34.37
C LEU A 797 13.28 -7.29 -35.27
N GLN A 798 13.61 -8.10 -36.30
CA GLN A 798 14.65 -7.79 -37.28
C GLN A 798 14.12 -6.94 -38.44
N GLY A 799 12.85 -6.51 -38.39
CA GLY A 799 12.21 -5.73 -39.43
C GLY A 799 11.86 -6.53 -40.69
N ARG A 800 11.92 -7.86 -40.65
CA ARG A 800 11.50 -8.71 -41.77
C ARG A 800 9.99 -8.87 -41.74
N ARG A 801 9.35 -8.69 -42.89
CA ARG A 801 7.90 -8.84 -43.05
C ARG A 801 7.50 -10.30 -42.86
N THR A 802 6.75 -10.58 -41.80
CA THR A 802 6.29 -11.93 -41.43
C THR A 802 5.04 -12.33 -42.20
N ARG A 803 4.04 -11.43 -42.29
CA ARG A 803 2.75 -11.70 -42.97
C ARG A 803 2.03 -10.40 -43.33
N ARG A 804 1.20 -10.43 -44.37
CA ARG A 804 0.20 -9.39 -44.67
C ARG A 804 -1.16 -9.86 -44.16
N LEU A 805 -1.82 -9.03 -43.36
CA LEU A 805 -3.13 -9.35 -42.76
C LEU A 805 -4.29 -8.79 -43.58
N HIS A 806 -4.08 -7.68 -44.30
CA HIS A 806 -5.11 -7.08 -45.16
C HIS A 806 -4.47 -6.34 -46.33
N GLU A 807 -5.14 -6.38 -47.48
CA GLU A 807 -4.83 -5.57 -48.67
C GLU A 807 -6.11 -5.26 -49.44
N GLY A 808 -6.41 -3.97 -49.60
CA GLY A 808 -7.57 -3.49 -50.34
C GLY A 808 -8.36 -2.43 -49.58
N PRO A 809 -9.43 -1.88 -50.18
CA PRO A 809 -10.25 -0.89 -49.51
C PRO A 809 -10.97 -1.49 -48.29
N LEU A 810 -11.08 -0.70 -47.22
CA LEU A 810 -11.98 -0.98 -46.10
C LEU A 810 -13.18 -0.05 -46.18
N THR A 811 -14.36 -0.52 -45.76
CA THR A 811 -15.52 0.36 -45.57
C THR A 811 -15.26 1.30 -44.38
N PRO A 812 -15.92 2.47 -44.31
CA PRO A 812 -15.79 3.35 -43.15
C PRO A 812 -16.15 2.61 -41.85
N GLY A 813 -15.40 2.84 -40.76
CA GLY A 813 -15.66 2.23 -39.44
C GLY A 813 -14.51 1.39 -38.89
N GLU A 814 -14.78 0.63 -37.81
CA GLU A 814 -13.81 -0.26 -37.17
C GLU A 814 -13.78 -1.66 -37.82
N HIS A 815 -12.59 -2.19 -38.03
CA HIS A 815 -12.31 -3.52 -38.57
C HIS A 815 -11.36 -4.26 -37.64
N LEU A 816 -11.63 -5.55 -37.43
CA LEU A 816 -10.82 -6.40 -36.59
C LEU A 816 -10.09 -7.44 -37.45
N LEU A 817 -8.77 -7.30 -37.55
CA LEU A 817 -7.91 -8.25 -38.27
C LEU A 817 -7.29 -9.22 -37.27
N THR A 818 -7.47 -10.52 -37.48
CA THR A 818 -6.93 -11.56 -36.59
C THR A 818 -5.69 -12.19 -37.20
N TRP A 819 -4.66 -12.38 -36.39
CA TRP A 819 -3.48 -13.14 -36.76
C TRP A 819 -3.46 -14.48 -36.04
N ASP A 820 -3.39 -15.56 -36.80
CA ASP A 820 -3.34 -16.95 -36.30
C ASP A 820 -1.93 -17.36 -35.82
N GLY A 821 -0.96 -16.44 -35.79
CA GLY A 821 0.43 -16.73 -35.41
C GLY A 821 1.25 -17.47 -36.47
N ALA A 822 0.81 -17.55 -37.73
CA ALA A 822 1.57 -18.13 -38.85
C ALA A 822 2.16 -17.07 -39.80
N ASP A 823 3.31 -17.36 -40.40
CA ASP A 823 3.98 -16.52 -41.40
C ASP A 823 3.31 -16.63 -42.79
N ALA A 824 3.86 -15.92 -43.78
CA ALA A 824 3.36 -15.95 -45.16
C ALA A 824 3.47 -17.31 -45.86
N ARG A 825 4.21 -18.28 -45.31
CA ARG A 825 4.34 -19.66 -45.81
C ARG A 825 3.49 -20.66 -45.02
N GLY A 826 2.72 -20.19 -44.03
CA GLY A 826 1.88 -21.02 -43.16
C GLY A 826 2.63 -21.67 -41.99
N HIS A 827 3.91 -21.35 -41.77
CA HIS A 827 4.66 -21.86 -40.62
C HIS A 827 4.32 -21.08 -39.35
N ARG A 828 4.26 -21.77 -38.20
CA ARG A 828 4.07 -21.11 -36.89
C ARG A 828 5.25 -20.22 -36.57
N CYS A 829 4.96 -18.96 -36.23
CA CYS A 829 5.93 -18.00 -35.76
C CYS A 829 6.35 -18.29 -34.30
N ALA A 830 7.52 -17.78 -33.89
CA ALA A 830 7.98 -17.90 -32.51
C ALA A 830 7.15 -16.99 -31.58
N ALA A 831 6.94 -17.40 -30.33
CA ALA A 831 6.38 -16.50 -29.32
C ALA A 831 7.28 -15.27 -29.18
N GLY A 832 6.69 -14.07 -29.09
CA GLY A 832 7.46 -12.84 -29.05
C GLY A 832 6.74 -11.61 -29.61
N LEU A 833 7.45 -10.49 -29.65
CA LEU A 833 6.95 -9.19 -30.09
C LEU A 833 7.02 -9.07 -31.63
N TYR A 834 5.91 -8.64 -32.23
CA TYR A 834 5.78 -8.33 -33.65
C TYR A 834 5.26 -6.89 -33.81
N PHE A 835 5.62 -6.26 -34.92
CA PHE A 835 5.15 -4.92 -35.27
C PHE A 835 4.17 -5.00 -36.42
N ALA A 836 2.98 -4.46 -36.24
CA ALA A 836 2.04 -4.22 -37.31
C ALA A 836 2.28 -2.83 -37.92
N ARG A 837 2.19 -2.72 -39.24
CA ARG A 837 2.22 -1.47 -39.99
C ARG A 837 0.96 -1.38 -40.82
N LEU A 838 0.23 -0.28 -40.67
CA LEU A 838 -0.86 0.11 -41.54
C LEU A 838 -0.36 1.19 -42.50
N SER A 839 -0.70 1.07 -43.79
CA SER A 839 -0.47 2.08 -44.82
C SER A 839 -1.78 2.34 -45.57
N ALA A 840 -2.27 3.57 -45.52
CA ALA A 840 -3.52 3.98 -46.17
C ALA A 840 -3.53 5.49 -46.42
N GLY A 841 -3.96 5.93 -47.62
CA GLY A 841 -4.14 7.37 -47.93
C GLY A 841 -2.88 8.24 -47.79
N GLY A 842 -1.68 7.67 -47.95
CA GLY A 842 -0.40 8.37 -47.74
C GLY A 842 0.09 8.37 -46.28
N GLU A 843 -0.70 7.86 -45.34
CA GLU A 843 -0.33 7.73 -43.94
C GLU A 843 0.26 6.36 -43.61
N THR A 844 1.14 6.32 -42.62
CA THR A 844 1.63 5.08 -42.01
C THR A 844 1.42 5.11 -40.50
N ARG A 845 0.90 4.02 -39.94
CA ARG A 845 0.73 3.80 -38.49
C ARG A 845 1.38 2.48 -38.08
N ARG A 846 1.82 2.39 -36.83
CA ARG A 846 2.48 1.21 -36.28
C ARG A 846 1.83 0.80 -34.97
N ALA A 847 1.69 -0.50 -34.76
CA ALA A 847 1.21 -1.09 -33.52
C ALA A 847 2.08 -2.28 -33.12
N ARG A 848 2.08 -2.63 -31.84
CA ARG A 848 2.79 -3.79 -31.30
C ARG A 848 1.80 -4.93 -31.10
N LEU A 849 2.24 -6.16 -31.36
CA LEU A 849 1.51 -7.39 -31.10
C LEU A 849 2.41 -8.36 -30.34
N LEU A 850 1.88 -8.97 -29.28
CA LEU A 850 2.56 -10.02 -28.56
C LEU A 850 1.93 -11.36 -28.96
N LEU A 851 2.73 -12.26 -29.54
CA LEU A 851 2.33 -13.64 -29.75
C LEU A 851 2.72 -14.45 -28.52
N LEU A 852 1.71 -14.89 -27.76
CA LEU A 852 1.85 -15.80 -26.64
C LEU A 852 1.66 -17.24 -27.13
N ARG A 853 2.26 -18.22 -26.45
CA ARG A 853 2.07 -19.65 -26.73
C ARG A 853 1.27 -20.31 -25.63
#